data_AF-A0AAD4L6G0-F1
#
_entry.id   AF-A0AAD4L6G0-F1
#
_cell.length_a   1.000
_cell.length_b   1.000
_cell.length_c   1.000
_cell.angle_alpha   90.00
_cell.angle_beta   90.00
_cell.angle_gamma   90.00
#
_symmetry.space_group_name_H-M   'P 1'
#
loop_
_entity.id
_entity.type
_entity.pdbx_description
1 polymer ?
#
loop_
_entity_poly.entity_id
_entity_poly.type
_entity_poly.pdbx_seq_one_letter_code
_entity_poly.pdbx_strand_id
1 'polypeptide(L)'
;MTTLTINTTLTIVCTACTVPSARSTPLTSPDCLHLHGEPNQPDDWYPYTDHVQFETADLFFCQIQLSTSQIDTILHLWLATLVRSVSSPPFQNHRDMYKTIDQTLHGDIAWSSFMLKYNGEMLTDNIPTWMTATYQICHCDPRVVIHSMLAHPGFKDHMDYVPYREYDPKTQTRRWRDFMSGDWAWMQADEIARDPSTHRSTFVPVILGSDKTVVSVATGHTEYWLLYLSIAHKGGVTVIGFLSILMAKKKHAPSLEFHQFKHKLFHGLIAKILQPLHTAMTIPELVQFGDGHYRRVVYGLGPYIADYEEQVLLVCMAFPDNLDTGGSLRTREHLDTLFEETTPGIMWDQYGVAGDTMPFTSHFPQVDMYELLAPDILHQLIKGAFKDHLVAWVEQYLIMDDIDKHISVVPPFSCLRRFPQGCGFEQWTRDDSKALMKVYLQAIKGHVPSDAVCCFHAFLEFCYIAHSDTITEQTILRLEDTLKRFHDYCSIFQATGMLVTNQRLDKLAAVRANFEAKGLLDEDAQGGRAGTQGERGISNHPNGVDNETQPQPRPIINPLQAEESNVKLGRGRHTSDVALLTDELKVPHLPRLINRFLCGQLDGNGDHEDPNHTCPRYMGRIRIFNHATTMFHTPSDPSNDQGMRHEVIQATPSWLKGKPRYDCIFVNSNNELHGMCRMEIVRAICFSFVYLGVTYPCILVHRFSRISEEPDEDTGMWMVTPDFVCGDPILAVIHVDCIFRAAHLVPIFGNSYIPDHIMHDNSLDNFKGFYVNWFVDHHAFDFAS
;
A
#
# COMPACT_ATOMS: atom_id res chain seq x y z
N MET A 1 5.50 -19.82 43.54
CA MET A 1 5.76 -19.56 42.12
C MET A 1 5.03 -20.64 41.34
N THR A 2 3.94 -20.29 40.69
CA THR A 2 3.13 -21.23 39.89
C THR A 2 3.75 -21.27 38.50
N THR A 3 4.54 -22.30 38.21
CA THR A 3 5.06 -22.55 36.85
C THR A 3 3.91 -23.03 35.97
N LEU A 4 3.66 -22.32 34.87
CA LEU A 4 2.57 -22.62 33.94
C LEU A 4 3.19 -23.00 32.60
N THR A 5 3.01 -24.25 32.18
CA THR A 5 3.56 -24.79 30.94
C THR A 5 2.75 -24.26 29.75
N ILE A 6 3.41 -23.65 28.76
CA ILE A 6 2.76 -23.18 27.52
C ILE A 6 2.68 -24.33 26.52
N ASN A 7 3.75 -25.10 26.39
CA ASN A 7 3.83 -26.32 25.59
C ASN A 7 4.95 -27.22 26.12
N THR A 8 5.19 -28.36 25.48
CA THR A 8 6.18 -29.37 25.90
C THR A 8 7.61 -28.86 26.10
N THR A 9 7.94 -27.67 25.58
CA THR A 9 9.30 -27.08 25.63
C THR A 9 9.39 -25.73 26.35
N LEU A 10 8.27 -25.15 26.79
CA LEU A 10 8.21 -23.79 27.32
C LEU A 10 7.42 -23.70 28.63
N THR A 11 8.02 -23.04 29.61
CA THR A 11 7.38 -22.77 30.91
C THR A 11 7.47 -21.29 31.26
N ILE A 12 6.36 -20.75 31.75
CA ILE A 12 6.31 -19.42 32.38
C ILE A 12 6.95 -19.54 33.75
N VAL A 13 8.07 -18.85 33.95
CA VAL A 13 8.86 -18.92 35.19
C VAL A 13 8.47 -17.81 36.15
N CYS A 14 7.96 -16.69 35.62
CA CYS A 14 7.44 -15.58 36.41
C CYS A 14 6.40 -14.79 35.60
N THR A 15 5.24 -14.55 36.18
CA THR A 15 4.36 -13.44 35.78
C THR A 15 4.90 -12.19 36.46
N ALA A 16 5.65 -11.35 35.73
CA ALA A 16 6.04 -10.06 36.28
C ALA A 16 4.80 -9.15 36.31
N CYS A 17 4.72 -8.28 37.33
CA CYS A 17 3.64 -7.34 37.56
C CYS A 17 3.25 -6.54 36.29
N THR A 18 2.03 -5.99 36.26
CA THR A 18 1.70 -4.81 35.42
C THR A 18 2.92 -3.91 35.34
N VAL A 19 3.39 -3.62 34.12
CA VAL A 19 4.48 -2.65 33.95
C VAL A 19 4.01 -1.39 34.66
N PRO A 20 4.74 -0.84 35.63
CA PRO A 20 4.22 0.24 36.43
C PRO A 20 3.99 1.47 35.56
N SER A 21 2.75 1.76 35.20
CA SER A 21 2.16 3.01 35.65
C SER A 21 1.81 2.81 37.14
N ALA A 22 2.01 3.83 37.96
CA ALA A 22 2.17 3.68 39.41
C ALA A 22 0.97 2.94 40.11
N ARG A 23 1.22 1.70 40.55
CA ARG A 23 0.49 0.86 41.55
C ARG A 23 -1.03 1.04 41.73
N SER A 24 -1.73 -0.08 41.50
CA SER A 24 -3.09 -0.40 41.94
C SER A 24 -3.24 -0.56 43.48
N THR A 25 -4.42 -0.21 43.99
CA THR A 25 -4.98 -0.72 45.25
C THR A 25 -6.20 -1.61 44.97
N PRO A 26 -6.50 -2.62 45.79
CA PRO A 26 -7.52 -3.64 45.48
C PRO A 26 -8.92 -3.14 45.83
N LEU A 27 -9.81 -3.07 44.83
CA LEU A 27 -11.24 -2.88 45.07
C LEU A 27 -11.87 -4.22 45.50
N THR A 28 -12.21 -4.27 46.77
CA THR A 28 -13.22 -5.18 47.32
C THR A 28 -14.60 -4.69 46.86
N SER A 29 -15.46 -5.60 46.40
CA SER A 29 -16.87 -5.31 46.07
C SER A 29 -17.72 -5.14 47.34
N PRO A 30 -19.00 -4.74 47.26
CA PRO A 30 -19.74 -4.13 46.14
C PRO A 30 -20.45 -2.83 46.60
N ASP A 31 -20.28 -1.73 45.87
CA ASP A 31 -21.28 -0.66 45.89
C ASP A 31 -21.49 -0.15 44.48
N CYS A 32 -22.75 -0.22 44.04
CA CYS A 32 -23.24 0.28 42.77
C CYS A 32 -22.89 1.76 42.62
N LEU A 33 -21.86 2.09 41.84
CA LEU A 33 -21.72 3.43 41.30
C LEU A 33 -22.50 3.50 40.00
N HIS A 34 -23.63 4.20 40.10
CA HIS A 34 -24.49 4.59 38.99
C HIS A 34 -23.67 5.23 37.86
N LEU A 35 -23.46 4.47 36.77
CA LEU A 35 -23.14 5.02 35.46
C LEU A 35 -24.44 5.58 34.85
N HIS A 36 -24.92 6.70 35.38
CA HIS A 36 -25.80 7.59 34.62
C HIS A 36 -24.88 8.65 34.00
N GLY A 37 -24.56 8.50 32.72
CA GLY A 37 -23.95 9.57 31.94
C GLY A 37 -24.98 10.66 31.69
N GLU A 38 -24.95 11.73 32.49
CA GLU A 38 -25.32 13.04 31.95
C GLU A 38 -24.25 13.44 30.91
N PRO A 39 -24.61 14.18 29.84
CA PRO A 39 -23.64 14.68 28.88
C PRO A 39 -22.55 15.49 29.62
N ASN A 40 -21.28 15.12 29.43
CA ASN A 40 -20.13 15.81 30.02
C ASN A 40 -20.29 17.33 29.85
N GLN A 41 -20.17 18.08 30.94
CA GLN A 41 -20.20 19.54 30.86
C GLN A 41 -19.05 20.01 29.95
N PRO A 42 -19.23 21.11 29.19
CA PRO A 42 -18.20 21.61 28.25
C PRO A 42 -16.86 21.98 28.91
N ASP A 43 -16.80 22.02 30.25
CA ASP A 43 -15.61 22.33 31.04
C ASP A 43 -15.06 21.11 31.82
N ASP A 44 -15.46 19.88 31.48
CA ASP A 44 -14.94 18.65 32.12
C ASP A 44 -13.60 18.23 31.49
N TRP A 45 -12.50 18.59 32.18
CA TRP A 45 -11.12 18.26 31.77
C TRP A 45 -10.55 17.02 32.48
N TYR A 46 -11.35 16.26 33.24
CA TYR A 46 -10.84 15.15 34.07
C TYR A 46 -10.01 14.13 33.26
N PRO A 47 -8.83 13.68 33.74
CA PRO A 47 -8.24 13.87 35.08
C PRO A 47 -7.51 15.21 35.29
N TYR A 48 -7.46 16.06 34.26
CA TYR A 48 -6.86 17.38 34.33
C TYR A 48 -7.81 18.37 35.02
N THR A 49 -7.25 19.36 35.71
CA THR A 49 -8.02 20.40 36.40
C THR A 49 -8.54 21.45 35.44
N ASP A 50 -7.85 21.68 34.32
CA ASP A 50 -8.20 22.67 33.30
C ASP A 50 -7.46 22.42 31.97
N HIS A 51 -7.84 23.18 30.95
CA HIS A 51 -7.23 23.19 29.61
C HIS A 51 -5.71 23.43 29.63
N VAL A 52 -5.21 24.32 30.51
CA VAL A 52 -3.78 24.67 30.55
C VAL A 52 -2.97 23.49 31.08
N GLN A 53 -3.49 22.76 32.05
CA GLN A 53 -2.89 21.55 32.58
C GLN A 53 -2.81 20.46 31.51
N PHE A 54 -3.85 20.28 30.70
CA PHE A 54 -3.85 19.35 29.57
C PHE A 54 -2.80 19.73 28.51
N GLU A 55 -2.84 20.96 27.98
CA GLU A 55 -1.90 21.40 26.93
C GLU A 55 -0.44 21.38 27.40
N THR A 56 -0.19 21.64 28.69
CA THR A 56 1.16 21.54 29.26
C THR A 56 1.66 20.10 29.23
N ALA A 57 0.82 19.13 29.58
CA ALA A 57 1.17 17.71 29.50
C ALA A 57 1.39 17.28 28.04
N ASP A 58 0.49 17.63 27.12
CA ASP A 58 0.62 17.29 25.70
C ASP A 58 1.90 17.89 25.08
N LEU A 59 2.17 19.16 25.36
CA LEU A 59 3.38 19.83 24.87
C LEU A 59 4.66 19.18 25.41
N PHE A 60 4.74 18.95 26.73
CA PHE A 60 5.96 18.46 27.36
C PHE A 60 6.21 16.99 27.07
N PHE A 61 5.14 16.18 27.05
CA PHE A 61 5.22 14.72 26.94
C PHE A 61 5.13 14.24 25.49
N CYS A 62 4.16 14.72 24.71
CA CYS A 62 3.90 14.23 23.36
C CYS A 62 4.70 15.00 22.30
N GLN A 63 4.63 16.33 22.33
CA GLN A 63 5.16 17.16 21.24
C GLN A 63 6.68 17.38 21.33
N ILE A 64 7.19 17.75 22.52
CA ILE A 64 8.60 18.11 22.71
C ILE A 64 9.42 16.99 23.38
N GLN A 65 8.76 16.06 24.08
CA GLN A 65 9.39 14.90 24.73
C GLN A 65 10.54 15.29 25.69
N LEU A 66 10.26 16.24 26.58
CA LEU A 66 11.26 16.75 27.53
C LEU A 66 11.71 15.67 28.52
N SER A 67 12.99 15.69 28.89
CA SER A 67 13.48 14.84 29.99
C SER A 67 12.87 15.25 31.33
N THR A 68 12.77 14.31 32.28
CA THR A 68 12.18 14.56 33.62
C THR A 68 12.86 15.72 34.35
N SER A 69 14.17 15.89 34.19
CA SER A 69 14.92 17.01 34.77
C SER A 69 14.58 18.36 34.13
N GLN A 70 14.31 18.39 32.82
CA GLN A 70 13.87 19.59 32.12
C GLN A 70 12.44 19.97 32.49
N ILE A 71 11.54 19.00 32.61
CA ILE A 71 10.16 19.21 33.09
C ILE A 71 10.17 19.85 34.46
N ASP A 72 10.91 19.29 35.42
CA ASP A 72 11.03 19.85 36.78
C ASP A 72 11.62 21.27 36.77
N THR A 73 12.64 21.52 35.93
CA THR A 73 13.27 22.83 35.82
C THR A 73 12.27 23.88 35.32
N ILE A 74 11.48 23.56 34.29
CA ILE A 74 10.50 24.48 33.72
C ILE A 74 9.35 24.73 34.69
N LEU A 75 8.80 23.69 35.33
CA LEU A 75 7.75 23.84 36.34
C LEU A 75 8.23 24.66 37.55
N HIS A 76 9.49 24.52 37.95
CA HIS A 76 10.10 25.34 39.01
C HIS A 76 10.26 26.81 38.60
N LEU A 77 10.70 27.08 37.35
CA LEU A 77 10.76 28.45 36.83
C LEU A 77 9.36 29.08 36.74
N TRP A 78 8.37 28.30 36.34
CA TRP A 78 6.97 28.74 36.29
C TRP A 78 6.42 29.03 37.69
N LEU A 79 6.71 28.16 38.67
CA LEU A 79 6.38 28.43 40.05
C LEU A 79 7.02 29.75 40.52
N ALA A 80 8.30 29.98 40.22
CA ALA A 80 9.01 31.20 40.61
C ALA A 80 8.39 32.48 40.05
N THR A 81 7.79 32.46 38.85
CA THR A 81 7.07 33.60 38.29
C THR A 81 5.70 33.80 38.94
N LEU A 82 5.07 32.71 39.38
CA LEU A 82 3.73 32.70 39.99
C LEU A 82 3.73 32.99 41.48
N VAL A 83 4.86 32.96 42.20
CA VAL A 83 4.97 33.30 43.65
C VAL A 83 4.38 34.67 44.00
N ARG A 84 4.23 35.59 43.04
CA ARG A 84 3.63 36.92 43.23
C ARG A 84 2.10 36.94 43.12
N SER A 85 1.49 35.82 42.72
CA SER A 85 0.05 35.58 42.56
C SER A 85 -0.35 34.36 43.40
N VAL A 86 -1.61 34.25 43.84
CA VAL A 86 -2.09 33.07 44.61
C VAL A 86 -2.39 31.90 43.65
N SER A 87 -1.46 31.58 42.77
CA SER A 87 -1.63 30.59 41.68
C SER A 87 -0.50 29.57 41.72
N SER A 88 -0.80 28.33 41.31
CA SER A 88 0.15 27.23 41.18
C SER A 88 0.52 26.99 39.72
N PRO A 89 1.71 26.43 39.43
CA PRO A 89 2.00 25.90 38.10
C PRO A 89 1.03 24.76 37.75
N PRO A 90 0.89 24.41 36.46
CA PRO A 90 -0.03 23.35 36.02
C PRO A 90 0.26 21.99 36.68
N PHE A 91 1.52 21.68 36.97
CA PHE A 91 1.93 20.48 37.72
C PHE A 91 2.97 20.83 38.77
N GLN A 92 3.00 20.09 39.88
CA GLN A 92 4.01 20.30 40.93
C GLN A 92 5.43 19.90 40.50
N ASN A 93 5.53 18.82 39.71
CA ASN A 93 6.76 18.24 39.18
C ASN A 93 6.40 17.18 38.13
N HIS A 94 7.40 16.56 37.50
CA HIS A 94 7.18 15.50 36.52
C HIS A 94 6.39 14.30 37.06
N ARG A 95 6.49 13.95 38.36
CA ARG A 95 5.75 12.81 38.93
C ARG A 95 4.26 13.11 39.04
N ASP A 96 3.92 14.33 39.41
CA ASP A 96 2.53 14.81 39.44
C ASP A 96 1.95 14.79 38.03
N MET A 97 2.69 15.33 37.05
CA MET A 97 2.31 15.29 35.64
C MET A 97 2.12 13.86 35.10
N TYR A 98 3.09 12.97 35.31
CA TYR A 98 2.99 11.59 34.85
C TYR A 98 1.86 10.85 35.54
N LYS A 99 1.64 11.09 36.84
CA LYS A 99 0.50 10.51 37.56
C LYS A 99 -0.83 10.98 37.00
N THR A 100 -0.97 12.25 36.64
CA THR A 100 -2.20 12.78 36.00
C THR A 100 -2.39 12.18 34.62
N ILE A 101 -1.32 12.06 33.81
CA ILE A 101 -1.35 11.37 32.51
C ILE A 101 -1.80 9.91 32.69
N ASP A 102 -1.21 9.20 33.66
CA ASP A 102 -1.55 7.80 33.98
C ASP A 102 -2.99 7.62 34.49
N GLN A 103 -3.63 8.70 34.98
CA GLN A 103 -5.02 8.71 35.45
C GLN A 103 -6.03 9.01 34.33
N THR A 104 -5.55 9.26 33.10
CA THR A 104 -6.42 9.57 31.97
C THR A 104 -7.30 8.38 31.65
N LEU A 105 -8.60 8.53 31.89
CA LEU A 105 -9.61 7.48 31.62
C LEU A 105 -9.77 7.22 30.12
N HIS A 106 -9.31 8.14 29.28
CA HIS A 106 -9.27 8.04 27.83
C HIS A 106 -7.81 7.88 27.39
N GLY A 107 -7.33 6.63 27.33
CA GLY A 107 -5.96 6.34 26.87
C GLY A 107 -5.33 5.17 27.60
N ASP A 108 -4.63 4.35 26.80
CA ASP A 108 -3.77 3.20 27.09
C ASP A 108 -4.32 2.04 27.94
N ILE A 109 -4.66 0.97 27.23
CA ILE A 109 -4.84 -0.37 27.78
C ILE A 109 -3.52 -0.79 28.47
N ALA A 110 -3.62 -1.25 29.71
CA ALA A 110 -2.45 -1.59 30.52
C ALA A 110 -1.60 -2.70 29.87
N TRP A 111 -0.31 -2.44 29.74
CA TRP A 111 0.67 -3.43 29.33
C TRP A 111 1.04 -4.34 30.51
N SER A 112 1.06 -5.63 30.22
CA SER A 112 1.48 -6.69 31.12
C SER A 112 2.72 -7.39 30.56
N SER A 113 3.47 -8.07 31.42
CA SER A 113 4.63 -8.84 30.95
C SER A 113 4.79 -10.17 31.67
N PHE A 114 5.32 -11.15 30.96
CA PHE A 114 5.69 -12.43 31.56
C PHE A 114 7.04 -12.91 31.04
N MET A 115 7.70 -13.74 31.84
CA MET A 115 9.03 -14.28 31.57
C MET A 115 8.94 -15.75 31.21
N LEU A 116 9.55 -16.12 30.07
CA LEU A 116 9.62 -17.49 29.58
C LEU A 116 11.02 -18.07 29.70
N LYS A 117 11.08 -19.39 29.90
CA LYS A 117 12.31 -20.16 29.82
C LYS A 117 12.07 -21.49 29.09
N TYR A 118 13.09 -21.94 28.36
CA TYR A 118 13.13 -23.28 27.79
C TYR A 118 13.12 -24.33 28.91
N ASN A 119 12.30 -25.35 28.76
CA ASN A 119 12.12 -26.44 29.73
C ASN A 119 12.18 -27.84 29.07
N GLY A 120 12.69 -27.92 27.84
CA GLY A 120 12.96 -29.20 27.19
C GLY A 120 14.25 -29.85 27.68
N GLU A 121 14.57 -31.04 27.15
CA GLU A 121 15.82 -31.74 27.47
C GLU A 121 17.03 -30.87 27.11
N MET A 122 18.00 -30.80 28.04
CA MET A 122 19.23 -30.02 27.87
C MET A 122 20.36 -30.92 27.39
N LEU A 123 21.18 -30.39 26.48
CA LEU A 123 22.42 -31.04 26.06
C LEU A 123 23.37 -31.19 27.26
N THR A 124 24.10 -32.30 27.32
CA THR A 124 25.03 -32.58 28.42
C THR A 124 26.34 -31.80 28.32
N ASP A 125 26.75 -31.38 27.12
CA ASP A 125 27.94 -30.58 26.84
C ASP A 125 27.62 -29.39 25.92
N ASN A 126 28.26 -28.24 26.14
CA ASN A 126 28.10 -27.00 25.35
C ASN A 126 26.65 -26.48 25.23
N ILE A 127 25.96 -26.32 26.36
CA ILE A 127 24.58 -25.79 26.41
C ILE A 127 24.48 -24.42 25.71
N PRO A 128 23.69 -24.28 24.64
CA PRO A 128 23.50 -23.01 23.97
C PRO A 128 22.86 -21.96 24.89
N THR A 129 23.25 -20.70 24.73
CA THR A 129 22.73 -19.59 25.55
C THR A 129 21.22 -19.44 25.44
N TRP A 130 20.61 -19.81 24.31
CA TRP A 130 19.17 -19.73 24.12
C TRP A 130 18.37 -20.72 24.99
N MET A 131 18.95 -21.86 25.40
CA MET A 131 18.30 -22.84 26.29
C MET A 131 18.31 -22.40 27.76
N THR A 132 19.20 -21.47 28.12
CA THR A 132 19.36 -20.96 29.50
C THR A 132 18.84 -19.54 29.68
N ALA A 133 18.66 -18.80 28.58
CA ALA A 133 18.11 -17.45 28.56
C ALA A 133 16.66 -17.40 29.04
N THR A 134 16.29 -16.24 29.57
CA THR A 134 14.90 -15.91 29.93
C THR A 134 14.41 -14.81 28.99
N TYR A 135 13.22 -14.98 28.43
CA TYR A 135 12.64 -14.08 27.45
C TYR A 135 11.50 -13.29 28.07
N GLN A 136 11.61 -11.97 28.08
CA GLN A 136 10.54 -11.09 28.51
C GLN A 136 9.59 -10.83 27.34
N ILE A 137 8.30 -10.97 27.60
CA ILE A 137 7.23 -10.72 26.64
C ILE A 137 6.36 -9.62 27.21
N CYS A 138 6.15 -8.56 26.46
CA CYS A 138 5.24 -7.46 26.82
C CYS A 138 3.99 -7.56 25.94
N HIS A 139 2.81 -7.51 26.54
CA HIS A 139 1.54 -7.60 25.81
C HIS A 139 0.39 -6.88 26.52
N CYS A 140 -0.61 -6.47 25.75
CA CYS A 140 -1.92 -6.07 26.24
C CYS A 140 -2.85 -7.29 26.32
N ASP A 141 -3.90 -7.20 27.13
CA ASP A 141 -4.99 -8.18 27.08
C ASP A 141 -5.87 -7.89 25.85
N PRO A 142 -5.92 -8.78 24.84
CA PRO A 142 -6.68 -8.54 23.62
C PRO A 142 -8.18 -8.38 23.87
N ARG A 143 -8.74 -9.00 24.92
CA ARG A 143 -10.16 -8.82 25.27
C ARG A 143 -10.44 -7.39 25.71
N VAL A 144 -9.56 -6.81 26.52
CA VAL A 144 -9.67 -5.41 26.97
C VAL A 144 -9.47 -4.45 25.80
N VAL A 145 -8.52 -4.75 24.90
CA VAL A 145 -8.31 -3.97 23.67
C VAL A 145 -9.58 -3.94 22.82
N ILE A 146 -10.18 -5.11 22.55
CA ILE A 146 -11.40 -5.21 21.76
C ILE A 146 -12.56 -4.48 22.43
N HIS A 147 -12.75 -4.64 23.75
CA HIS A 147 -13.81 -3.92 24.47
C HIS A 147 -13.64 -2.40 24.35
N SER A 148 -12.40 -1.91 24.50
CA SER A 148 -12.10 -0.49 24.33
C SER A 148 -12.39 0.00 22.91
N MET A 149 -12.07 -0.80 21.88
CA MET A 149 -12.41 -0.48 20.50
C MET A 149 -13.92 -0.45 20.30
N LEU A 150 -14.64 -1.50 20.70
CA LEU A 150 -16.09 -1.61 20.53
C LEU A 150 -16.85 -0.50 21.25
N ALA A 151 -16.42 -0.12 22.45
CA ALA A 151 -17.02 0.96 23.25
C ALA A 151 -16.70 2.37 22.72
N HIS A 152 -15.82 2.51 21.73
CA HIS A 152 -15.38 3.82 21.27
C HIS A 152 -16.49 4.54 20.47
N PRO A 153 -16.99 5.71 20.92
CA PRO A 153 -18.10 6.40 20.24
C PRO A 153 -17.77 6.79 18.79
N GLY A 154 -16.49 7.02 18.49
CA GLY A 154 -16.03 7.33 17.13
C GLY A 154 -16.27 6.21 16.11
N PHE A 155 -16.54 4.98 16.55
CA PHE A 155 -16.80 3.84 15.64
C PHE A 155 -18.30 3.56 15.43
N LYS A 156 -19.19 4.30 16.10
CA LYS A 156 -20.63 4.06 16.04
C LYS A 156 -21.19 4.03 14.61
N ASP A 157 -20.82 5.00 13.78
CA ASP A 157 -21.36 5.17 12.43
C ASP A 157 -20.52 4.46 11.35
N HIS A 158 -19.52 3.68 11.78
CA HIS A 158 -18.51 3.07 10.91
C HIS A 158 -18.33 1.57 11.17
N MET A 159 -19.21 0.96 11.98
CA MET A 159 -19.15 -0.47 12.30
C MET A 159 -20.38 -1.21 11.79
N ASP A 160 -20.14 -2.26 11.01
CA ASP A 160 -21.17 -3.20 10.58
C ASP A 160 -21.38 -4.30 11.62
N TYR A 161 -22.57 -4.33 12.23
CA TYR A 161 -22.91 -5.31 13.27
C TYR A 161 -23.35 -6.67 12.72
N VAL A 162 -23.58 -6.76 11.42
CA VAL A 162 -24.04 -7.96 10.74
C VAL A 162 -23.32 -8.07 9.39
N PRO A 163 -23.00 -9.28 8.94
CA PRO A 163 -22.57 -9.47 7.56
C PRO A 163 -23.64 -8.98 6.61
N TYR A 164 -23.24 -8.39 5.50
CA TYR A 164 -24.16 -7.86 4.50
C TYR A 164 -23.71 -8.19 3.09
N ARG A 165 -24.63 -8.05 2.15
CA ARG A 165 -24.32 -8.15 0.73
C ARG A 165 -24.69 -6.85 0.03
N GLU A 166 -23.68 -6.09 -0.37
CA GLU A 166 -23.83 -4.92 -1.23
C GLU A 166 -23.98 -5.32 -2.70
N TYR A 167 -24.92 -4.66 -3.38
CA TYR A 167 -25.17 -4.78 -4.81
C TYR A 167 -25.28 -3.39 -5.41
N ASP A 168 -24.76 -3.20 -6.62
CA ASP A 168 -25.01 -1.96 -7.35
C ASP A 168 -26.51 -1.85 -7.70
N PRO A 169 -27.18 -0.73 -7.42
CA PRO A 169 -28.61 -0.61 -7.63
C PRO A 169 -29.02 -0.67 -9.12
N LYS A 170 -28.14 -0.24 -10.04
CA LYS A 170 -28.41 -0.19 -11.49
C LYS A 170 -28.10 -1.51 -12.17
N THR A 171 -26.91 -2.07 -11.90
CA THR A 171 -26.42 -3.27 -12.57
C THR A 171 -26.77 -4.55 -11.82
N GLN A 172 -27.19 -4.45 -10.56
CA GLN A 172 -27.45 -5.58 -9.65
C GLN A 172 -26.22 -6.49 -9.45
N THR A 173 -25.02 -5.99 -9.75
CA THR A 173 -23.77 -6.74 -9.60
C THR A 173 -23.31 -6.71 -8.14
N ARG A 174 -22.84 -7.86 -7.65
CA ARG A 174 -22.27 -8.00 -6.31
C ARG A 174 -21.04 -7.10 -6.13
N ARG A 175 -20.92 -6.44 -4.97
CA ARG A 175 -19.78 -5.64 -4.55
C ARG A 175 -19.19 -6.15 -3.22
N TRP A 176 -17.86 -6.20 -3.17
CA TRP A 176 -17.09 -6.41 -1.95
C TRP A 176 -16.20 -5.18 -1.73
N ARG A 177 -16.34 -4.52 -0.58
CA ARG A 177 -15.59 -3.32 -0.22
C ARG A 177 -15.01 -3.46 1.18
N ASP A 178 -15.89 -3.66 2.15
CA ASP A 178 -15.49 -3.79 3.55
C ASP A 178 -15.51 -5.26 4.00
N PHE A 179 -14.85 -5.57 5.10
CA PHE A 179 -14.66 -6.93 5.58
C PHE A 179 -15.99 -7.69 5.79
N MET A 180 -17.00 -7.03 6.38
CA MET A 180 -18.32 -7.63 6.65
C MET A 180 -19.17 -7.82 5.38
N SER A 181 -18.74 -7.27 4.24
CA SER A 181 -19.31 -7.57 2.93
C SER A 181 -18.79 -8.89 2.35
N GLY A 182 -17.72 -9.48 2.90
CA GLY A 182 -17.10 -10.73 2.48
C GLY A 182 -17.95 -11.97 2.78
N ASP A 183 -17.84 -13.00 1.93
CA ASP A 183 -18.55 -14.26 2.16
C ASP A 183 -18.04 -15.01 3.40
N TRP A 184 -16.78 -14.81 3.79
CA TRP A 184 -16.23 -15.37 5.03
C TRP A 184 -17.02 -14.93 6.27
N ALA A 185 -17.34 -13.63 6.38
CA ALA A 185 -18.12 -13.12 7.52
C ALA A 185 -19.53 -13.74 7.57
N TRP A 186 -20.15 -13.99 6.41
CA TRP A 186 -21.43 -14.70 6.32
C TRP A 186 -21.31 -16.15 6.78
N MET A 187 -20.29 -16.88 6.29
CA MET A 187 -20.04 -18.27 6.70
C MET A 187 -19.82 -18.38 8.21
N GLN A 188 -19.06 -17.46 8.80
CA GLN A 188 -18.85 -17.40 10.25
C GLN A 188 -20.16 -17.14 11.00
N ALA A 189 -20.99 -16.20 10.54
CA ALA A 189 -22.29 -15.93 11.15
C ALA A 189 -23.24 -17.14 11.08
N ASP A 190 -23.25 -17.86 9.95
CA ASP A 190 -24.03 -19.09 9.80
C ASP A 190 -23.52 -20.20 10.72
N GLU A 191 -22.20 -20.36 10.85
CA GLU A 191 -21.59 -21.37 11.73
C GLU A 191 -21.95 -21.12 13.20
N ILE A 192 -21.77 -19.90 13.70
CA ILE A 192 -22.12 -19.57 15.09
C ILE A 192 -23.63 -19.63 15.33
N ALA A 193 -24.46 -19.45 14.29
CA ALA A 193 -25.91 -19.54 14.44
C ALA A 193 -26.43 -20.98 14.60
N ARG A 194 -25.60 -22.01 14.29
CA ARG A 194 -25.97 -23.43 14.45
C ARG A 194 -26.10 -23.83 15.91
N ASP A 195 -25.31 -23.25 16.81
CA ASP A 195 -25.46 -23.46 18.24
C ASP A 195 -26.58 -22.53 18.78
N PRO A 196 -27.65 -23.09 19.38
CA PRO A 196 -28.71 -22.30 20.01
C PRO A 196 -28.23 -21.31 21.07
N SER A 197 -27.08 -21.56 21.71
CA SER A 197 -26.52 -20.74 22.77
C SER A 197 -25.92 -19.42 22.24
N THR A 198 -25.34 -19.46 21.04
CA THR A 198 -24.72 -18.34 20.33
C THR A 198 -25.65 -17.69 19.32
N HIS A 199 -26.81 -18.29 19.03
CA HIS A 199 -27.82 -17.73 18.14
C HIS A 199 -28.21 -16.28 18.52
N ARG A 200 -28.26 -15.40 17.51
CA ARG A 200 -28.49 -13.93 17.63
C ARG A 200 -27.37 -13.15 18.32
N SER A 201 -26.17 -13.71 18.45
CA SER A 201 -24.99 -12.96 18.88
C SER A 201 -24.39 -12.18 17.71
N THR A 202 -23.75 -11.05 18.02
CA THR A 202 -22.92 -10.28 17.09
C THR A 202 -21.57 -10.99 16.97
N PHE A 203 -21.19 -11.31 15.74
CA PHE A 203 -19.85 -11.82 15.44
C PHE A 203 -18.85 -10.66 15.40
N VAL A 204 -17.74 -10.77 16.12
CA VAL A 204 -16.64 -9.81 16.07
C VAL A 204 -15.39 -10.51 15.52
N PRO A 205 -14.98 -10.21 14.28
CA PRO A 205 -13.77 -10.77 13.70
C PRO A 205 -12.54 -10.15 14.35
N VAL A 206 -11.58 -10.98 14.76
CA VAL A 206 -10.29 -10.57 15.31
C VAL A 206 -9.23 -10.78 14.24
N ILE A 207 -8.91 -9.71 13.51
CA ILE A 207 -7.87 -9.71 12.47
C ILE A 207 -6.53 -9.50 13.16
N LEU A 208 -5.57 -10.34 12.82
CA LEU A 208 -4.23 -10.31 13.40
C LEU A 208 -3.22 -9.93 12.33
N GLY A 209 -2.08 -9.39 12.76
CA GLY A 209 -0.93 -9.29 11.89
C GLY A 209 0.35 -9.33 12.67
N SER A 210 1.44 -9.73 12.03
CA SER A 210 2.77 -9.59 12.61
C SER A 210 3.74 -9.00 11.60
N ASP A 211 4.66 -8.21 12.12
CA ASP A 211 5.78 -7.68 11.34
C ASP A 211 7.05 -7.71 12.20
N LYS A 212 8.14 -8.14 11.60
CA LYS A 212 9.46 -8.08 12.21
C LYS A 212 10.01 -6.65 12.17
N THR A 213 10.10 -6.01 13.33
CA THR A 213 10.52 -4.60 13.42
C THR A 213 11.78 -4.42 14.28
N VAL A 214 12.70 -3.54 13.82
CA VAL A 214 13.88 -3.12 14.59
C VAL A 214 13.52 -1.94 15.49
N VAL A 215 13.67 -2.09 16.81
CA VAL A 215 13.18 -1.11 17.79
C VAL A 215 14.29 -0.19 18.34
N SER A 216 15.57 -0.48 18.08
CA SER A 216 16.69 0.40 18.49
C SER A 216 17.41 1.05 17.30
N VAL A 217 17.13 2.33 17.04
CA VAL A 217 17.71 3.11 15.93
C VAL A 217 19.19 3.50 16.18
N ALA A 218 19.69 3.43 17.43
CA ALA A 218 21.04 3.87 17.79
C ALA A 218 21.99 2.75 18.32
N THR A 219 21.45 1.64 18.83
CA THR A 219 22.25 0.52 19.41
C THR A 219 22.14 -0.79 18.64
N GLY A 220 21.28 -0.89 17.61
CA GLY A 220 21.37 -1.85 16.52
C GLY A 220 21.17 -3.33 16.85
N HIS A 221 20.64 -3.69 18.02
CA HIS A 221 20.69 -5.08 18.50
C HIS A 221 19.37 -5.63 19.09
N THR A 222 18.23 -4.97 18.90
CA THR A 222 16.95 -5.51 19.41
C THR A 222 15.85 -5.43 18.36
N GLU A 223 15.41 -6.60 17.92
CA GLU A 223 14.32 -6.82 16.98
C GLU A 223 13.18 -7.56 17.71
N TYR A 224 11.94 -7.21 17.40
CA TYR A 224 10.74 -7.86 17.91
C TYR A 224 9.82 -8.22 16.74
N TRP A 225 9.03 -9.29 16.86
CA TRP A 225 7.81 -9.36 16.08
C TRP A 225 6.73 -8.57 16.82
N LEU A 226 6.25 -7.51 16.20
CA LEU A 226 5.09 -6.78 16.70
C LEU A 226 3.84 -7.56 16.34
N LEU A 227 2.98 -7.82 17.32
CA LEU A 227 1.68 -8.44 17.10
C LEU A 227 0.61 -7.36 17.09
N TYR A 228 -0.13 -7.25 15.99
CA TYR A 228 -1.19 -6.28 15.78
C TYR A 228 -2.57 -6.96 15.87
N LEU A 229 -3.56 -6.20 16.31
CA LEU A 229 -4.96 -6.61 16.39
C LEU A 229 -5.87 -5.54 15.79
N SER A 230 -6.88 -5.97 15.06
CA SER A 230 -7.98 -5.15 14.54
C SER A 230 -9.31 -5.90 14.62
N ILE A 231 -10.42 -5.15 14.65
CA ILE A 231 -11.79 -5.67 14.64
C ILE A 231 -12.55 -5.36 13.35
N ALA A 232 -11.83 -5.36 12.21
CA ALA A 232 -12.36 -5.11 10.88
C ALA A 232 -12.97 -3.70 10.69
N HIS A 233 -12.32 -2.68 11.27
CA HIS A 233 -12.71 -1.27 11.18
C HIS A 233 -11.61 -0.42 10.52
N LYS A 234 -11.98 0.55 9.67
CA LYS A 234 -11.04 1.49 9.04
C LYS A 234 -10.33 2.35 10.11
N GLY A 235 -9.03 2.13 10.30
CA GLY A 235 -8.20 2.88 11.26
C GLY A 235 -8.14 2.28 12.68
N GLY A 236 -8.79 1.13 12.93
CA GLY A 236 -8.74 0.44 14.23
C GLY A 236 -7.68 -0.66 14.27
N VAL A 237 -6.40 -0.31 14.25
CA VAL A 237 -5.28 -1.27 14.42
C VAL A 237 -4.48 -0.89 15.66
N THR A 238 -4.16 -1.86 16.51
CA THR A 238 -3.39 -1.64 17.74
C THR A 238 -2.33 -2.72 17.92
N VAL A 239 -1.14 -2.33 18.34
CA VAL A 239 -0.10 -3.28 18.77
C VAL A 239 -0.51 -3.86 20.11
N ILE A 240 -0.62 -5.19 20.18
CA ILE A 240 -1.00 -5.92 21.39
C ILE A 240 0.14 -6.74 21.98
N GLY A 241 1.28 -6.86 21.31
CA GLY A 241 2.40 -7.65 21.81
C GLY A 241 3.75 -7.35 21.16
N PHE A 242 4.81 -7.47 21.96
CA PHE A 242 6.21 -7.47 21.52
C PHE A 242 6.79 -8.87 21.73
N LEU A 243 6.86 -9.66 20.67
CA LEU A 243 7.37 -11.02 20.72
C LEU A 243 8.88 -11.00 20.52
N SER A 244 9.63 -11.48 21.52
CA SER A 244 11.08 -11.51 21.47
C SER A 244 11.61 -12.36 20.32
N ILE A 245 12.52 -11.81 19.51
CA ILE A 245 13.23 -12.56 18.47
C ILE A 245 14.47 -13.22 19.07
N LEU A 246 14.55 -14.54 18.92
CA LEU A 246 15.71 -15.30 19.36
C LEU A 246 16.88 -15.09 18.40
N MET A 247 17.95 -14.46 18.89
CA MET A 247 19.23 -14.44 18.18
C MET A 247 20.18 -15.49 18.77
N ALA A 248 20.50 -16.51 17.98
CA ALA A 248 21.58 -17.46 18.30
C ALA A 248 22.92 -16.96 17.75
N LYS A 249 24.03 -17.25 18.45
CA LYS A 249 25.38 -17.08 17.87
C LYS A 249 25.47 -17.92 16.59
N LYS A 250 26.16 -17.42 15.55
CA LYS A 250 26.30 -18.06 14.21
C LYS A 250 26.61 -19.57 14.24
N LYS A 251 27.27 -20.08 15.29
CA LYS A 251 27.58 -21.52 15.47
C LYS A 251 26.38 -22.42 15.81
N HIS A 252 25.29 -21.87 16.35
CA HIS A 252 24.10 -22.64 16.78
C HIS A 252 22.83 -22.25 16.00
N ALA A 253 22.90 -21.21 15.17
CA ALA A 253 21.81 -20.77 14.31
C ALA A 253 21.28 -21.86 13.33
N PRO A 254 22.08 -22.81 12.80
CA PRO A 254 21.58 -23.82 11.87
C PRO A 254 21.13 -25.15 12.53
N SER A 255 20.99 -25.22 13.86
CA SER A 255 20.56 -26.47 14.51
C SER A 255 19.05 -26.68 14.37
N LEU A 256 18.63 -27.90 14.05
CA LEU A 256 17.21 -28.28 13.91
C LEU A 256 16.43 -27.96 15.20
N GLU A 257 17.04 -28.21 16.36
CA GLU A 257 16.43 -27.96 17.67
C GLU A 257 16.18 -26.47 17.91
N PHE A 258 17.08 -25.60 17.45
CA PHE A 258 16.90 -24.15 17.55
C PHE A 258 15.76 -23.65 16.65
N HIS A 259 15.68 -24.16 15.41
CA HIS A 259 14.58 -23.84 14.50
C HIS A 259 13.23 -24.32 15.06
N GLN A 260 13.15 -25.56 15.53
CA GLN A 260 11.95 -26.10 16.19
C GLN A 260 11.55 -25.26 17.41
N PHE A 261 12.51 -24.85 18.25
CA PHE A 261 12.25 -24.00 19.40
C PHE A 261 11.69 -22.63 19.00
N LYS A 262 12.25 -22.00 17.95
CA LYS A 262 11.77 -20.71 17.43
C LYS A 262 10.31 -20.81 16.98
N HIS A 263 9.94 -21.88 16.25
CA HIS A 263 8.56 -22.12 15.81
C HIS A 263 7.62 -22.33 17.01
N LYS A 264 7.99 -23.20 17.97
CA LYS A 264 7.21 -23.44 19.19
C LYS A 264 7.04 -22.20 20.05
N LEU A 265 8.06 -21.34 20.13
CA LEU A 265 8.01 -20.08 20.84
C LEU A 265 7.02 -19.13 20.18
N PHE A 266 7.12 -18.93 18.87
CA PHE A 266 6.23 -18.05 18.12
C PHE A 266 4.75 -18.43 18.30
N HIS A 267 4.41 -19.70 18.02
CA HIS A 267 3.03 -20.20 18.16
C HIS A 267 2.53 -20.20 19.60
N GLY A 268 3.38 -20.64 20.54
CA GLY A 268 3.02 -20.66 21.97
C GLY A 268 2.78 -19.26 22.54
N LEU A 269 3.49 -18.25 22.07
CA LEU A 269 3.31 -16.86 22.48
C LEU A 269 1.98 -16.29 22.01
N ILE A 270 1.66 -16.46 20.73
CA ILE A 270 0.39 -15.96 20.17
C ILE A 270 -0.78 -16.65 20.86
N ALA A 271 -0.75 -17.98 21.02
CA ALA A 271 -1.77 -18.73 21.75
C ALA A 271 -1.94 -18.20 23.18
N LYS A 272 -0.84 -17.93 23.89
CA LYS A 272 -0.88 -17.43 25.26
C LYS A 272 -1.49 -16.03 25.35
N ILE A 273 -1.16 -15.13 24.43
CA ILE A 273 -1.68 -13.75 24.40
C ILE A 273 -3.17 -13.76 24.07
N LEU A 274 -3.62 -14.59 23.12
CA LEU A 274 -5.01 -14.67 22.68
C LEU A 274 -5.93 -15.49 23.61
N GLN A 275 -5.36 -16.22 24.58
CA GLN A 275 -6.10 -17.04 25.53
C GLN A 275 -7.31 -16.34 26.20
N PRO A 276 -7.28 -15.04 26.56
CA PRO A 276 -8.42 -14.35 27.15
C PRO A 276 -9.69 -14.35 26.29
N LEU A 277 -9.56 -14.53 24.96
CA LEU A 277 -10.69 -14.58 24.04
C LEU A 277 -11.37 -15.95 24.00
N HIS A 278 -10.65 -17.03 24.33
CA HIS A 278 -11.06 -18.42 24.08
C HIS A 278 -12.49 -18.72 24.57
N THR A 279 -12.85 -18.33 25.79
CA THR A 279 -14.21 -18.60 26.33
C THR A 279 -15.29 -17.86 25.54
N ALA A 280 -15.02 -16.61 25.14
CA ALA A 280 -15.96 -15.79 24.39
C ALA A 280 -16.02 -16.12 22.88
N MET A 281 -15.31 -17.16 22.44
CA MET A 281 -15.46 -17.73 21.09
C MET A 281 -16.59 -18.77 21.01
N THR A 282 -17.02 -19.32 22.14
CA THR A 282 -18.11 -20.32 22.19
C THR A 282 -19.25 -19.92 23.12
N ILE A 283 -18.98 -19.09 24.13
CA ILE A 283 -19.97 -18.61 25.08
C ILE A 283 -20.12 -17.10 24.89
N PRO A 284 -21.28 -16.59 24.42
CA PRO A 284 -21.42 -15.17 24.18
C PRO A 284 -21.25 -14.34 25.45
N GLU A 285 -20.52 -13.24 25.35
CA GLU A 285 -20.40 -12.27 26.43
C GLU A 285 -21.16 -10.97 26.12
N LEU A 286 -21.57 -10.26 27.17
CA LEU A 286 -22.30 -9.01 27.03
C LEU A 286 -21.30 -7.83 27.00
N VAL A 287 -21.24 -7.10 25.89
CA VAL A 287 -20.28 -6.01 25.67
C VAL A 287 -21.01 -4.73 25.29
N GLN A 288 -20.59 -3.60 25.85
CA GLN A 288 -21.11 -2.28 25.50
C GLN A 288 -20.41 -1.75 24.25
N PHE A 289 -21.18 -1.17 23.34
CA PHE A 289 -20.65 -0.55 22.12
C PHE A 289 -20.70 0.97 22.20
N GLY A 290 -20.01 1.66 21.29
CA GLY A 290 -19.93 3.12 21.22
C GLY A 290 -21.27 3.83 20.98
N ASP A 291 -22.31 3.08 20.60
CA ASP A 291 -23.68 3.57 20.51
C ASP A 291 -24.45 3.51 21.85
N GLY A 292 -23.80 3.05 22.92
CA GLY A 292 -24.35 2.91 24.26
C GLY A 292 -25.10 1.60 24.52
N HIS A 293 -25.34 0.77 23.50
CA HIS A 293 -26.09 -0.48 23.66
C HIS A 293 -25.19 -1.66 23.99
N TYR A 294 -25.72 -2.57 24.82
CA TYR A 294 -25.08 -3.85 25.12
C TYR A 294 -25.51 -4.92 24.12
N ARG A 295 -24.54 -5.67 23.59
CA ARG A 295 -24.76 -6.76 22.63
C ARG A 295 -24.12 -8.04 23.14
N ARG A 296 -24.72 -9.18 22.78
CA ARG A 296 -24.07 -10.49 22.96
C ARG A 296 -23.03 -10.64 21.87
N VAL A 297 -21.79 -10.89 22.23
CA VAL A 297 -20.65 -10.96 21.31
C VAL A 297 -20.03 -12.34 21.34
N VAL A 298 -19.72 -12.85 20.15
CA VAL A 298 -18.86 -14.02 19.93
C VAL A 298 -17.67 -13.58 19.10
N TYR A 299 -16.46 -13.90 19.55
CA TYR A 299 -15.24 -13.60 18.81
C TYR A 299 -14.86 -14.75 17.88
N GLY A 300 -14.37 -14.42 16.68
CA GLY A 300 -13.71 -15.39 15.79
C GLY A 300 -12.35 -14.87 15.37
N LEU A 301 -11.34 -15.71 15.36
CA LEU A 301 -10.05 -15.34 14.78
C LEU A 301 -10.21 -15.26 13.27
N GLY A 302 -10.02 -14.05 12.74
CA GLY A 302 -10.13 -13.74 11.32
C GLY A 302 -8.76 -13.76 10.63
N PRO A 303 -8.66 -13.14 9.45
CA PRO A 303 -7.44 -13.18 8.66
C PRO A 303 -6.20 -12.70 9.40
N TYR A 304 -5.07 -13.31 9.05
CA TYR A 304 -3.75 -13.00 9.58
C TYR A 304 -2.90 -12.38 8.46
N ILE A 305 -2.44 -11.16 8.67
CA ILE A 305 -1.62 -10.38 7.73
C ILE A 305 -0.15 -10.54 8.13
N ALA A 306 0.65 -11.12 7.25
CA ALA A 306 2.09 -11.33 7.48
C ALA A 306 2.83 -11.44 6.14
N ASP A 307 4.14 -11.21 6.15
CA ASP A 307 4.96 -11.44 4.95
C ASP A 307 5.12 -12.94 4.65
N TYR A 308 5.68 -13.31 3.49
CA TYR A 308 5.75 -14.73 3.11
C TYR A 308 6.55 -15.60 4.09
N GLU A 309 7.66 -15.10 4.65
CA GLU A 309 8.46 -15.88 5.60
C GLU A 309 7.68 -16.14 6.91
N GLU A 310 6.91 -15.15 7.34
CA GLU A 310 6.05 -15.23 8.51
C GLU A 310 4.77 -16.05 8.25
N GLN A 311 4.21 -15.99 7.04
CA GLN A 311 3.12 -16.87 6.60
C GLN A 311 3.57 -18.33 6.66
N VAL A 312 4.76 -18.64 6.13
CA VAL A 312 5.43 -19.96 6.23
C VAL A 312 5.59 -20.40 7.69
N LEU A 313 6.00 -19.48 8.58
CA LEU A 313 6.10 -19.73 10.02
C LEU A 313 4.74 -20.02 10.66
N LEU A 314 3.68 -19.28 10.28
CA LEU A 314 2.32 -19.43 10.82
C LEU A 314 1.67 -20.76 10.40
N VAL A 315 1.84 -21.16 9.15
CA VAL A 315 1.28 -22.43 8.67
C VAL A 315 2.19 -23.63 8.92
N CYS A 316 3.41 -23.39 9.41
CA CYS A 316 4.44 -24.40 9.60
C CYS A 316 4.77 -25.15 8.29
N MET A 317 4.81 -24.45 7.13
CA MET A 317 5.05 -25.10 5.82
C MET A 317 6.21 -24.51 5.05
N ALA A 318 7.07 -25.34 4.47
CA ALA A 318 8.00 -24.93 3.42
C ALA A 318 8.25 -26.08 2.42
N PHE A 319 7.86 -25.90 1.15
CA PHE A 319 8.41 -26.66 0.05
C PHE A 319 9.35 -25.77 -0.76
N PRO A 320 10.66 -26.07 -0.80
CA PRO A 320 11.61 -25.24 -1.55
C PRO A 320 11.61 -25.51 -3.06
N ASP A 321 11.19 -26.71 -3.50
CA ASP A 321 11.63 -27.21 -4.81
C ASP A 321 10.55 -27.26 -5.91
N ASN A 322 9.28 -26.99 -5.61
CA ASN A 322 8.22 -27.01 -6.63
C ASN A 322 7.00 -26.16 -6.25
N LEU A 323 7.06 -24.86 -6.58
CA LEU A 323 5.99 -23.89 -6.33
C LEU A 323 4.97 -23.81 -7.48
N ASP A 324 5.29 -24.32 -8.66
CA ASP A 324 4.54 -24.08 -9.90
C ASP A 324 3.43 -25.13 -10.18
N THR A 325 3.48 -26.32 -9.56
CA THR A 325 2.51 -27.39 -9.89
C THR A 325 1.17 -27.32 -9.15
N GLY A 326 0.92 -26.27 -8.37
CA GLY A 326 -0.27 -26.15 -7.54
C GLY A 326 -0.27 -27.18 -6.39
N GLY A 327 -0.37 -26.72 -5.15
CA GLY A 327 -0.58 -27.59 -4.00
C GLY A 327 -2.07 -27.91 -3.84
N SER A 328 -2.41 -29.12 -3.37
CA SER A 328 -3.77 -29.39 -2.88
C SER A 328 -4.15 -28.41 -1.79
N LEU A 329 -5.40 -27.96 -1.76
CA LEU A 329 -5.93 -27.11 -0.70
C LEU A 329 -5.75 -27.82 0.65
N ARG A 330 -5.10 -27.17 1.60
CA ARG A 330 -4.85 -27.73 2.93
C ARG A 330 -5.88 -27.18 3.90
N THR A 331 -6.40 -28.06 4.74
CA THR A 331 -7.37 -27.74 5.78
C THR A 331 -6.86 -28.26 7.12
N ARG A 332 -7.47 -27.80 8.21
CA ARG A 332 -7.26 -28.34 9.55
C ARG A 332 -7.46 -29.85 9.59
N GLU A 333 -8.49 -30.38 8.91
CA GLU A 333 -8.75 -31.82 8.82
C GLU A 333 -7.58 -32.57 8.16
N HIS A 334 -6.99 -32.01 7.09
CA HIS A 334 -5.82 -32.60 6.45
C HIS A 334 -4.61 -32.62 7.41
N LEU A 335 -4.37 -31.53 8.13
CA LEU A 335 -3.26 -31.43 9.09
C LEU A 335 -3.44 -32.40 10.26
N ASP A 336 -4.63 -32.46 10.85
CA ASP A 336 -4.97 -33.37 11.96
C ASP A 336 -4.78 -34.83 11.53
N THR A 337 -5.23 -35.18 10.32
CA THR A 337 -5.00 -36.52 9.74
C THR A 337 -3.51 -36.82 9.57
N LEU A 338 -2.70 -35.86 9.11
CA LEU A 338 -1.25 -36.06 9.03
C LEU A 338 -0.66 -36.32 10.42
N PHE A 339 -1.06 -35.57 11.46
CA PHE A 339 -0.59 -35.76 12.84
C PHE A 339 -0.97 -37.12 13.42
N GLU A 340 -2.11 -37.68 13.04
CA GLU A 340 -2.55 -39.00 13.48
C GLU A 340 -1.86 -40.14 12.71
N GLU A 341 -1.65 -39.99 11.41
CA GLU A 341 -1.28 -41.09 10.52
C GLU A 341 0.21 -41.10 10.10
N THR A 342 0.96 -40.03 10.33
CA THR A 342 2.34 -39.89 9.80
C THR A 342 3.36 -39.48 10.86
N THR A 343 4.64 -39.68 10.56
CA THR A 343 5.74 -39.22 11.42
C THR A 343 6.21 -37.82 11.01
N PRO A 344 6.81 -37.03 11.92
CA PRO A 344 7.30 -35.69 11.59
C PRO A 344 8.25 -35.64 10.39
N GLY A 345 9.06 -36.68 10.17
CA GLY A 345 9.93 -36.78 8.99
C GLY A 345 9.15 -36.92 7.68
N ILE A 346 8.11 -37.75 7.66
CA ILE A 346 7.24 -37.92 6.47
C ILE A 346 6.47 -36.64 6.18
N MET A 347 5.97 -35.97 7.21
CA MET A 347 5.30 -34.67 7.07
C MET A 347 6.18 -33.63 6.41
N TRP A 348 7.46 -33.56 6.80
CA TRP A 348 8.41 -32.64 6.21
C TRP A 348 8.75 -33.04 4.76
N ASP A 349 9.17 -34.29 4.56
CA ASP A 349 9.70 -34.73 3.26
C ASP A 349 8.62 -34.80 2.16
N GLN A 350 7.38 -35.18 2.51
CA GLN A 350 6.30 -35.38 1.53
C GLN A 350 5.26 -34.27 1.52
N TYR A 351 5.14 -33.50 2.60
CA TYR A 351 4.12 -32.45 2.74
C TYR A 351 4.72 -31.08 3.10
N GLY A 352 6.04 -30.97 3.35
CA GLY A 352 6.66 -29.71 3.74
C GLY A 352 6.13 -29.17 5.07
N VAL A 353 5.48 -29.99 5.91
CA VAL A 353 4.87 -29.59 7.18
C VAL A 353 5.83 -29.88 8.33
N ALA A 354 6.03 -28.90 9.21
CA ALA A 354 6.83 -29.06 10.41
C ALA A 354 6.06 -29.85 11.49
N GLY A 355 6.15 -31.18 11.45
CA GLY A 355 5.43 -32.11 12.34
C GLY A 355 5.75 -32.03 13.84
N ASP A 356 6.66 -31.16 14.23
CA ASP A 356 7.04 -30.97 15.64
C ASP A 356 6.37 -29.74 16.27
N THR A 357 5.67 -28.91 15.49
CA THR A 357 5.02 -27.69 15.96
C THR A 357 3.56 -27.64 15.54
N MET A 358 2.67 -27.56 16.54
CA MET A 358 1.26 -27.30 16.32
C MET A 358 1.02 -25.79 16.12
N PRO A 359 0.30 -25.38 15.06
CA PRO A 359 -0.11 -23.99 14.89
C PRO A 359 -0.90 -23.46 16.10
N PHE A 360 -0.78 -22.17 16.41
CA PHE A 360 -1.47 -21.57 17.56
C PHE A 360 -3.00 -21.69 17.43
N THR A 361 -3.53 -21.67 16.20
CA THR A 361 -4.95 -21.78 15.88
C THR A 361 -5.58 -23.10 16.33
N SER A 362 -4.80 -24.17 16.45
CA SER A 362 -5.29 -25.46 16.96
C SER A 362 -5.81 -25.38 18.40
N HIS A 363 -5.37 -24.38 19.18
CA HIS A 363 -5.82 -24.14 20.56
C HIS A 363 -7.15 -23.39 20.64
N PHE A 364 -7.71 -22.94 19.51
CA PHE A 364 -8.94 -22.16 19.47
C PHE A 364 -10.02 -22.90 18.67
N PRO A 365 -11.30 -22.77 19.09
CA PRO A 365 -12.41 -23.43 18.42
C PRO A 365 -12.72 -22.78 17.07
N GLN A 366 -13.03 -23.59 16.06
CA GLN A 366 -13.51 -23.13 14.75
C GLN A 366 -12.53 -22.20 14.00
N VAL A 367 -11.22 -22.39 14.22
CA VAL A 367 -10.15 -21.64 13.54
C VAL A 367 -9.33 -22.58 12.67
N ASP A 368 -9.18 -22.22 11.39
CA ASP A 368 -8.31 -22.88 10.43
C ASP A 368 -7.29 -21.87 9.86
N MET A 369 -6.00 -22.03 10.17
CA MET A 369 -4.97 -21.09 9.71
C MET A 369 -4.89 -21.03 8.18
N TYR A 370 -5.21 -22.13 7.49
CA TYR A 370 -5.08 -22.23 6.03
C TYR A 370 -6.15 -21.43 5.28
N GLU A 371 -7.26 -21.11 5.94
CA GLU A 371 -8.30 -20.21 5.40
C GLU A 371 -8.08 -18.74 5.79
N LEU A 372 -7.19 -18.48 6.74
CA LEU A 372 -7.01 -17.17 7.36
C LEU A 372 -5.78 -16.42 6.85
N LEU A 373 -4.92 -17.02 6.03
CA LEU A 373 -3.81 -16.29 5.45
C LEU A 373 -4.32 -15.18 4.51
N ALA A 374 -4.02 -13.93 4.85
CA ALA A 374 -4.28 -12.80 3.98
C ALA A 374 -3.11 -12.61 3.00
N PRO A 375 -3.35 -12.37 1.71
CA PRO A 375 -2.28 -12.06 0.77
C PRO A 375 -1.62 -10.71 1.14
N ASP A 376 -0.30 -10.66 1.08
CA ASP A 376 0.47 -9.44 1.32
C ASP A 376 0.89 -8.85 -0.03
N ILE A 377 0.08 -7.91 -0.51
CA ILE A 377 0.33 -7.25 -1.80
C ILE A 377 1.69 -6.53 -1.81
N LEU A 378 2.13 -5.97 -0.68
CA LEU A 378 3.39 -5.25 -0.63
C LEU A 378 4.58 -6.21 -0.76
N HIS A 379 4.66 -7.20 0.12
CA HIS A 379 5.83 -8.07 0.18
C HIS A 379 5.81 -9.14 -0.93
N GLN A 380 4.64 -9.63 -1.32
CA GLN A 380 4.53 -10.70 -2.33
C GLN A 380 4.49 -10.16 -3.75
N LEU A 381 3.60 -9.20 -4.06
CA LEU A 381 3.49 -8.67 -5.43
C LEU A 381 4.56 -7.62 -5.71
N ILE A 382 4.61 -6.53 -4.94
CA ILE A 382 5.48 -5.39 -5.26
C ILE A 382 6.96 -5.71 -4.99
N LYS A 383 7.29 -6.20 -3.80
CA LYS A 383 8.69 -6.50 -3.46
C LYS A 383 9.13 -7.84 -4.07
N GLY A 384 8.36 -8.90 -3.87
CA GLY A 384 8.67 -10.23 -4.41
C GLY A 384 8.63 -10.27 -5.93
N ALA A 385 7.43 -10.23 -6.52
CA ALA A 385 7.27 -10.47 -7.95
C ALA A 385 7.83 -9.34 -8.84
N PHE A 386 7.55 -8.07 -8.55
CA PHE A 386 8.07 -6.98 -9.39
C PHE A 386 9.58 -6.78 -9.21
N LYS A 387 10.02 -6.47 -7.99
CA LYS A 387 11.41 -6.11 -7.73
C LYS A 387 12.34 -7.33 -7.76
N ASP A 388 12.08 -8.33 -6.92
CA ASP A 388 13.02 -9.44 -6.69
C ASP A 388 12.99 -10.49 -7.82
N HIS A 389 11.98 -10.44 -8.71
CA HIS A 389 11.90 -11.28 -9.90
C HIS A 389 11.95 -10.50 -11.21
N LEU A 390 10.89 -9.78 -11.59
CA LEU A 390 10.78 -9.19 -12.92
C LEU A 390 11.90 -8.20 -13.25
N VAL A 391 12.19 -7.25 -12.36
CA VAL A 391 13.29 -6.28 -12.54
C VAL A 391 14.64 -7.00 -12.57
N ALA A 392 14.90 -7.90 -11.61
CA ALA A 392 16.12 -8.69 -11.54
C ALA A 392 16.36 -9.54 -12.81
N TRP A 393 15.32 -10.09 -13.43
CA TRP A 393 15.44 -10.84 -14.68
C TRP A 393 15.83 -9.92 -15.84
N VAL A 394 15.28 -8.70 -15.92
CA VAL A 394 15.65 -7.71 -16.95
C VAL A 394 17.10 -7.25 -16.78
N GLU A 395 17.54 -6.97 -15.54
CA GLU A 395 18.94 -6.59 -15.25
C GLU A 395 19.95 -7.66 -15.70
N GLN A 396 19.55 -8.94 -15.71
CA GLN A 396 20.40 -10.03 -16.19
C GLN A 396 20.47 -10.12 -17.72
N TYR A 397 19.55 -9.50 -18.45
CA TYR A 397 19.44 -9.59 -19.90
C TYR A 397 20.18 -8.47 -20.64
N LEU A 398 20.30 -7.28 -20.04
CA LEU A 398 20.78 -6.07 -20.72
C LEU A 398 21.69 -5.22 -19.82
N ILE A 399 22.43 -4.30 -20.45
CA ILE A 399 23.13 -3.23 -19.73
C ILE A 399 22.11 -2.13 -19.40
N MET A 400 22.08 -1.70 -18.13
CA MET A 400 21.03 -0.84 -17.60
C MET A 400 21.09 0.63 -18.05
N ASP A 401 22.22 1.10 -18.58
CA ASP A 401 22.45 2.52 -18.89
C ASP A 401 21.36 3.16 -19.77
N ASP A 402 20.88 2.45 -20.80
CA ASP A 402 19.86 2.96 -21.71
C ASP A 402 18.48 3.04 -21.03
N ILE A 403 18.10 2.03 -20.25
CA ILE A 403 16.85 2.02 -19.46
C ILE A 403 16.89 3.11 -18.39
N ASP A 404 18.01 3.26 -17.70
CA ASP A 404 18.21 4.34 -16.72
C ASP A 404 18.06 5.71 -17.37
N LYS A 405 18.59 5.89 -18.59
CA LYS A 405 18.38 7.10 -19.36
C LYS A 405 16.90 7.29 -19.73
N HIS A 406 16.20 6.25 -20.18
CA HIS A 406 14.76 6.29 -20.47
C HIS A 406 13.96 6.77 -19.25
N ILE A 407 14.23 6.21 -18.07
CA ILE A 407 13.56 6.58 -16.82
C ILE A 407 13.91 8.04 -16.43
N SER A 408 15.17 8.45 -16.58
CA SER A 408 15.64 9.79 -16.17
C SER A 408 14.99 10.95 -16.93
N VAL A 409 14.52 10.69 -18.16
CA VAL A 409 13.89 11.69 -19.02
C VAL A 409 12.36 11.69 -18.93
N VAL A 410 11.76 10.86 -18.08
CA VAL A 410 10.31 10.87 -17.88
C VAL A 410 9.85 12.24 -17.36
N PRO A 411 8.85 12.89 -18.00
CA PRO A 411 8.32 14.18 -17.54
C PRO A 411 7.88 14.18 -16.07
N PRO A 412 8.04 15.30 -15.35
CA PRO A 412 7.61 15.38 -13.96
C PRO A 412 6.08 15.28 -13.84
N PHE A 413 5.60 14.49 -12.88
CA PHE A 413 4.19 14.37 -12.54
C PHE A 413 3.99 14.52 -11.02
N SER A 414 2.82 15.04 -10.63
CA SER A 414 2.48 15.21 -9.21
C SER A 414 2.42 13.85 -8.51
N CYS A 415 3.04 13.72 -7.34
CA CYS A 415 3.13 12.46 -6.57
C CYS A 415 3.87 11.31 -7.29
N LEU A 416 4.63 11.60 -8.36
CA LEU A 416 5.55 10.64 -8.97
C LEU A 416 6.99 11.01 -8.58
N ARG A 417 7.71 10.05 -7.97
CA ARG A 417 9.13 10.21 -7.66
C ARG A 417 9.95 10.22 -8.96
N ARG A 418 10.98 11.07 -9.00
CA ARG A 418 11.93 11.12 -10.12
C ARG A 418 13.13 10.22 -9.87
N PHE A 419 13.71 9.75 -10.96
CA PHE A 419 14.88 8.86 -10.97
C PHE A 419 16.00 9.48 -11.85
N PRO A 420 16.71 10.52 -11.37
CA PRO A 420 17.71 11.21 -12.20
C PRO A 420 18.89 10.33 -12.60
N GLN A 421 19.17 9.28 -11.82
CA GLN A 421 20.21 8.28 -12.06
C GLN A 421 19.64 6.90 -12.41
N GLY A 422 18.35 6.80 -12.79
CA GLY A 422 17.72 5.51 -13.10
C GLY A 422 17.39 4.64 -11.89
N CYS A 423 17.43 3.31 -12.05
CA CYS A 423 16.96 2.33 -11.06
C CYS A 423 18.07 1.64 -10.25
N GLY A 424 19.34 2.03 -10.40
CA GLY A 424 20.49 1.47 -9.68
C GLY A 424 20.60 1.85 -8.19
N PHE A 425 19.60 1.50 -7.37
CA PHE A 425 19.60 1.76 -5.93
C PHE A 425 20.27 0.65 -5.12
N GLU A 426 21.19 0.99 -4.22
CA GLU A 426 21.75 0.05 -3.23
C GLU A 426 20.71 -0.39 -2.19
N GLN A 427 19.73 0.48 -1.88
CA GLN A 427 18.61 0.20 -0.98
C GLN A 427 17.31 0.71 -1.59
N TRP A 428 16.37 -0.21 -1.81
CA TRP A 428 15.05 0.11 -2.33
C TRP A 428 14.07 0.31 -1.18
N THR A 429 13.37 1.44 -1.16
CA THR A 429 12.20 1.63 -0.31
C THR A 429 10.93 1.17 -1.02
N ARG A 430 9.84 0.94 -0.26
CA ARG A 430 8.50 0.67 -0.82
C ARG A 430 8.08 1.69 -1.87
N ASP A 431 8.33 2.97 -1.58
CA ASP A 431 7.93 4.06 -2.46
C ASP A 431 8.78 4.12 -3.73
N ASP A 432 10.02 3.64 -3.68
CA ASP A 432 10.88 3.50 -4.87
C ASP A 432 10.33 2.44 -5.82
N SER A 433 10.03 1.24 -5.31
CA SER A 433 9.44 0.17 -6.13
C SER A 433 8.11 0.61 -6.75
N LYS A 434 7.21 1.19 -5.96
CA LYS A 434 5.92 1.70 -6.45
C LYS A 434 6.07 2.78 -7.50
N ALA A 435 6.99 3.72 -7.33
CA ALA A 435 7.19 4.78 -8.31
C ALA A 435 7.83 4.26 -9.61
N LEU A 436 8.74 3.29 -9.50
CA LEU A 436 9.37 2.68 -10.67
C LEU A 436 8.36 1.89 -11.50
N MET A 437 7.46 1.10 -10.87
CA MET A 437 6.39 0.36 -11.57
C MET A 437 5.60 1.23 -12.56
N LYS A 438 5.41 2.51 -12.23
CA LYS A 438 4.63 3.46 -13.05
C LYS A 438 5.32 3.85 -14.36
N VAL A 439 6.63 3.66 -14.48
CA VAL A 439 7.44 4.16 -15.62
C VAL A 439 8.33 3.09 -16.25
N TYR A 440 8.46 1.92 -15.61
CA TYR A 440 9.38 0.87 -16.04
C TYR A 440 8.94 0.19 -17.35
N LEU A 441 7.64 -0.07 -17.51
CA LEU A 441 7.09 -0.77 -18.67
C LEU A 441 7.46 -0.09 -19.99
N GLN A 442 7.35 1.23 -20.06
CA GLN A 442 7.70 2.00 -21.26
C GLN A 442 9.22 2.08 -21.44
N ALA A 443 9.99 2.09 -20.35
CA ALA A 443 11.44 2.19 -20.38
C ALA A 443 12.11 0.92 -20.96
N ILE A 444 11.57 -0.27 -20.67
CA ILE A 444 12.12 -1.54 -21.15
C ILE A 444 11.71 -1.88 -22.59
N LYS A 445 10.67 -1.23 -23.12
CA LYS A 445 10.17 -1.51 -24.47
C LYS A 445 11.22 -1.16 -25.53
N GLY A 446 11.44 -2.08 -26.47
CA GLY A 446 12.49 -1.98 -27.49
C GLY A 446 13.83 -2.58 -27.03
N HIS A 447 14.01 -2.85 -25.73
CA HIS A 447 15.18 -3.52 -25.19
C HIS A 447 14.94 -5.00 -24.86
N VAL A 448 13.74 -5.34 -24.39
CA VAL A 448 13.33 -6.74 -24.12
C VAL A 448 12.39 -7.27 -25.21
N PRO A 449 12.25 -8.61 -25.37
CA PRO A 449 11.23 -9.18 -26.26
C PRO A 449 9.82 -8.66 -25.94
N SER A 450 8.96 -8.54 -26.96
CA SER A 450 7.57 -8.07 -26.80
C SER A 450 6.82 -8.88 -25.74
N ASP A 451 6.94 -10.22 -25.73
CA ASP A 451 6.34 -11.07 -24.69
C ASP A 451 6.77 -10.70 -23.26
N ALA A 452 8.01 -10.22 -23.05
CA ALA A 452 8.43 -9.75 -21.74
C ALA A 452 7.71 -8.43 -21.37
N VAL A 453 7.52 -7.51 -22.32
CA VAL A 453 6.71 -6.30 -22.12
C VAL A 453 5.26 -6.68 -21.78
N CYS A 454 4.66 -7.61 -22.53
CA CYS A 454 3.32 -8.13 -22.26
C CYS A 454 3.19 -8.79 -20.88
N CYS A 455 4.23 -9.48 -20.42
CA CYS A 455 4.30 -10.05 -19.06
C CYS A 455 4.26 -8.95 -17.99
N PHE A 456 5.10 -7.91 -18.13
CA PHE A 456 5.05 -6.76 -17.22
C PHE A 456 3.71 -6.03 -17.27
N HIS A 457 3.13 -5.87 -18.47
CA HIS A 457 1.80 -5.25 -18.64
C HIS A 457 0.73 -6.03 -17.88
N ALA A 458 0.63 -7.35 -18.07
CA ALA A 458 -0.32 -8.22 -17.37
C ALA A 458 -0.11 -8.18 -15.85
N PHE A 459 1.15 -8.18 -15.39
CA PHE A 459 1.48 -8.09 -13.97
C PHE A 459 1.07 -6.74 -13.34
N LEU A 460 1.35 -5.63 -14.02
CA LEU A 460 0.96 -4.30 -13.55
C LEU A 460 -0.56 -4.17 -13.52
N GLU A 461 -1.26 -4.66 -14.55
CA GLU A 461 -2.72 -4.68 -14.58
C GLU A 461 -3.28 -5.49 -13.40
N PHE A 462 -2.76 -6.69 -13.14
CA PHE A 462 -3.14 -7.51 -11.99
C PHE A 462 -2.96 -6.73 -10.67
N CYS A 463 -1.81 -6.06 -10.49
CA CYS A 463 -1.55 -5.25 -9.31
C CYS A 463 -2.59 -4.15 -9.14
N TYR A 464 -2.89 -3.37 -10.19
CA TYR A 464 -3.86 -2.29 -10.11
C TYR A 464 -5.27 -2.78 -9.81
N ILE A 465 -5.70 -3.89 -10.43
CA ILE A 465 -7.01 -4.48 -10.16
C ILE A 465 -7.10 -4.99 -8.71
N ALA A 466 -6.05 -5.66 -8.22
CA ALA A 466 -6.03 -6.21 -6.86
C ALA A 466 -6.07 -5.14 -5.75
N HIS A 467 -5.71 -3.89 -6.06
CA HIS A 467 -5.78 -2.75 -5.14
C HIS A 467 -7.08 -1.96 -5.22
N SER A 468 -8.04 -2.37 -6.06
CA SER A 468 -9.32 -1.64 -6.19
C SER A 468 -10.06 -1.61 -4.86
N ASP A 469 -10.58 -0.44 -4.45
CA ASP A 469 -11.37 -0.29 -3.22
C ASP A 469 -12.67 -1.12 -3.26
N THR A 470 -13.20 -1.37 -4.45
CA THR A 470 -14.39 -2.21 -4.63
C THR A 470 -14.09 -3.32 -5.62
N ILE A 471 -14.21 -4.57 -5.16
CA ILE A 471 -14.15 -5.76 -6.00
C ILE A 471 -15.57 -6.14 -6.43
N THR A 472 -15.71 -6.54 -7.69
CA THR A 472 -16.96 -7.09 -8.26
C THR A 472 -16.68 -8.42 -8.96
N GLU A 473 -17.73 -9.14 -9.35
CA GLU A 473 -17.58 -10.40 -10.10
C GLU A 473 -16.76 -10.19 -11.37
N GLN A 474 -17.00 -9.06 -12.08
CA GLN A 474 -16.20 -8.69 -13.25
C GLN A 474 -14.73 -8.42 -12.90
N THR A 475 -14.47 -7.84 -11.72
CA THR A 475 -13.10 -7.56 -11.27
C THR A 475 -12.33 -8.86 -11.03
N ILE A 476 -12.99 -9.87 -10.44
CA ILE A 476 -12.43 -11.20 -10.24
C ILE A 476 -12.10 -11.86 -11.59
N LEU A 477 -13.03 -11.81 -12.56
CA LEU A 477 -12.77 -12.33 -13.91
C LEU A 477 -11.58 -11.64 -14.59
N ARG A 478 -11.40 -10.33 -14.39
CA ARG A 478 -10.23 -9.61 -14.89
C ARG A 478 -8.93 -10.01 -14.17
N LEU A 479 -8.98 -10.28 -12.87
CA LEU A 479 -7.83 -10.83 -12.13
C LEU A 479 -7.41 -12.20 -12.65
N GLU A 480 -8.38 -13.08 -12.93
CA GLU A 480 -8.11 -14.40 -13.50
C GLU A 480 -7.51 -14.31 -14.91
N ASP A 481 -8.06 -13.43 -15.76
CA ASP A 481 -7.52 -13.19 -17.11
C ASP A 481 -6.10 -12.62 -17.09
N THR A 482 -5.85 -11.59 -16.28
CA THR A 482 -4.51 -11.00 -16.12
C THR A 482 -3.50 -12.00 -15.59
N LEU A 483 -3.89 -12.82 -14.59
CA LEU A 483 -3.03 -13.87 -14.06
C LEU A 483 -2.69 -14.92 -15.13
N LYS A 484 -3.68 -15.34 -15.91
CA LYS A 484 -3.46 -16.28 -17.02
C LYS A 484 -2.48 -15.71 -18.05
N ARG A 485 -2.72 -14.47 -18.51
CA ARG A 485 -1.81 -13.80 -19.46
C ARG A 485 -0.40 -13.67 -18.89
N PHE A 486 -0.27 -13.32 -17.61
CA PHE A 486 1.03 -13.26 -16.95
C PHE A 486 1.77 -14.59 -17.07
N HIS A 487 1.13 -15.72 -16.74
CA HIS A 487 1.76 -17.04 -16.86
C HIS A 487 2.10 -17.42 -18.30
N ASP A 488 1.21 -17.12 -19.26
CA ASP A 488 1.45 -17.39 -20.68
C ASP A 488 2.72 -16.67 -21.17
N TYR A 489 2.86 -15.38 -20.86
CA TYR A 489 4.00 -14.56 -21.27
C TYR A 489 5.27 -14.78 -20.43
N CYS A 490 5.15 -15.14 -19.15
CA CYS A 490 6.29 -15.34 -18.25
C CYS A 490 7.25 -16.45 -18.72
N SER A 491 6.75 -17.39 -19.54
CA SER A 491 7.55 -18.42 -20.20
C SER A 491 8.73 -17.85 -21.02
N ILE A 492 8.65 -16.60 -21.49
CA ILE A 492 9.72 -15.93 -22.22
C ILE A 492 11.03 -15.86 -21.42
N PHE A 493 10.95 -15.64 -20.10
CA PHE A 493 12.13 -15.54 -19.24
C PHE A 493 12.86 -16.89 -19.10
N GLN A 494 12.15 -18.00 -19.29
CA GLN A 494 12.75 -19.33 -19.36
C GLN A 494 13.42 -19.53 -20.73
N ALA A 495 12.72 -19.19 -21.80
CA ALA A 495 13.18 -19.37 -23.17
C ALA A 495 14.43 -18.54 -23.51
N THR A 496 14.53 -17.31 -22.99
CA THR A 496 15.68 -16.42 -23.19
C THR A 496 16.88 -16.73 -22.28
N GLY A 497 16.75 -17.69 -21.36
CA GLY A 497 17.78 -18.03 -20.38
C GLY A 497 17.91 -17.04 -19.23
N MET A 498 17.02 -16.04 -19.12
CA MET A 498 16.98 -15.08 -18.00
C MET A 498 16.77 -15.78 -16.65
N LEU A 499 16.05 -16.91 -16.62
CA LEU A 499 15.91 -17.75 -15.42
C LEU A 499 17.09 -18.71 -15.15
N VAL A 500 17.87 -19.06 -16.18
CA VAL A 500 19.03 -19.98 -16.05
C VAL A 500 20.22 -19.28 -15.39
N THR A 501 20.33 -17.96 -15.53
CA THR A 501 21.40 -17.17 -14.91
C THR A 501 21.25 -17.12 -13.38
N ASN A 502 20.03 -16.96 -12.84
CA ASN A 502 19.76 -17.09 -11.39
C ASN A 502 20.21 -18.46 -10.84
N GLN A 503 19.80 -19.57 -11.47
CA GLN A 503 20.23 -20.90 -11.04
C GLN A 503 21.76 -21.12 -11.11
N ARG A 504 22.45 -20.48 -12.06
CA ARG A 504 23.91 -20.59 -12.20
C ARG A 504 24.66 -19.67 -11.24
N LEU A 505 24.14 -18.48 -10.96
CA LEU A 505 24.69 -17.56 -9.98
C LEU A 505 24.55 -18.10 -8.57
N ASP A 506 23.42 -18.74 -8.21
CA ASP A 506 23.26 -19.42 -6.93
C ASP A 506 24.22 -20.61 -6.79
N LYS A 507 24.38 -21.39 -7.87
CA LYS A 507 25.37 -22.49 -7.91
C LYS A 507 26.80 -21.95 -7.84
N LEU A 508 27.12 -20.84 -8.48
CA LEU A 508 28.42 -20.20 -8.44
C LEU A 508 28.69 -19.55 -7.08
N ALA A 509 27.70 -18.94 -6.43
CA ALA A 509 27.79 -18.37 -5.10
C ALA A 509 27.94 -19.48 -4.04
N ALA A 510 27.17 -20.57 -4.17
CA ALA A 510 27.32 -21.74 -3.31
C ALA A 510 28.67 -22.44 -3.50
N VAL A 511 29.16 -22.55 -4.73
CA VAL A 511 30.48 -23.11 -5.04
C VAL A 511 31.60 -22.17 -4.57
N ARG A 512 31.46 -20.85 -4.74
CA ARG A 512 32.40 -19.84 -4.24
C ARG A 512 32.47 -19.88 -2.72
N ALA A 513 31.33 -19.91 -2.03
CA ALA A 513 31.29 -20.07 -0.58
C ALA A 513 31.92 -21.40 -0.13
N ASN A 514 31.74 -22.48 -0.90
CA ASN A 514 32.40 -23.77 -0.66
C ASN A 514 33.92 -23.68 -0.85
N PHE A 515 34.39 -22.94 -1.86
CA PHE A 515 35.82 -22.72 -2.13
C PHE A 515 36.46 -21.77 -1.12
N GLU A 516 35.78 -20.71 -0.68
CA GLU A 516 36.21 -19.82 0.40
C GLU A 516 36.27 -20.58 1.73
N ALA A 517 35.26 -21.40 2.05
CA ALA A 517 35.26 -22.26 3.25
C ALA A 517 36.37 -23.33 3.23
N LYS A 518 36.89 -23.66 2.05
CA LYS A 518 38.01 -24.59 1.85
C LYS A 518 39.36 -23.89 1.67
N GLY A 519 39.41 -22.55 1.72
CA GLY A 519 40.64 -21.77 1.53
C GLY A 519 41.24 -21.86 0.13
N LEU A 520 40.42 -22.09 -0.89
CA LEU A 520 40.83 -22.32 -2.29
C LEU A 520 40.79 -21.06 -3.17
N LEU A 521 40.38 -19.91 -2.61
CA LEU A 521 40.32 -18.64 -3.31
C LEU A 521 41.23 -17.65 -2.57
N ASP A 522 42.51 -17.63 -2.96
CA ASP A 522 43.44 -16.55 -2.65
C ASP A 522 43.45 -15.55 -3.83
N GLU A 523 43.38 -14.26 -3.51
CA GLU A 523 43.56 -13.17 -4.46
C GLU A 523 45.03 -13.12 -4.89
N ASP A 524 45.39 -13.80 -5.99
CA ASP A 524 46.47 -13.40 -6.89
C ASP A 524 46.61 -14.40 -8.05
N ALA A 525 46.34 -13.95 -9.28
CA ALA A 525 47.14 -14.19 -10.50
C ALA A 525 46.32 -14.02 -11.80
N GLN A 526 46.74 -13.05 -12.60
CA GLN A 526 46.41 -12.89 -14.01
C GLN A 526 46.89 -14.07 -14.87
N GLY A 527 46.13 -14.42 -15.91
CA GLY A 527 46.69 -14.90 -17.18
C GLY A 527 45.99 -16.08 -17.86
N GLY A 528 45.67 -15.92 -19.15
CA GLY A 528 45.75 -17.02 -20.12
C GLY A 528 44.48 -17.41 -20.88
N ARG A 529 44.50 -17.14 -22.19
CA ARG A 529 43.48 -17.39 -23.24
C ARG A 529 43.24 -18.87 -23.63
N ALA A 530 42.10 -19.04 -24.33
CA ALA A 530 41.79 -19.96 -25.45
C ALA A 530 41.39 -21.41 -25.11
N GLY A 531 40.39 -22.06 -25.74
CA GLY A 531 39.45 -21.69 -26.80
C GLY A 531 38.60 -22.90 -27.25
N THR A 532 37.61 -22.61 -28.11
CA THR A 532 36.96 -23.46 -29.15
C THR A 532 35.99 -24.60 -28.78
N GLN A 533 34.70 -24.30 -29.02
CA GLN A 533 33.75 -24.91 -29.98
C GLN A 533 33.67 -26.44 -30.20
N GLY A 534 32.42 -26.93 -30.26
CA GLY A 534 32.04 -28.17 -30.93
C GLY A 534 30.54 -28.47 -30.87
N GLU A 535 29.78 -27.93 -31.83
CA GLU A 535 28.37 -28.26 -32.13
C GLU A 535 28.19 -29.67 -32.72
N ARG A 536 26.98 -30.22 -32.55
CA ARG A 536 26.15 -31.04 -33.49
C ARG A 536 24.97 -31.57 -32.65
N GLY A 537 23.69 -31.25 -32.86
CA GLY A 537 22.94 -31.13 -34.11
C GLY A 537 22.26 -32.46 -34.41
N ILE A 538 20.91 -32.51 -34.36
CA ILE A 538 20.00 -33.15 -35.32
C ILE A 538 18.54 -33.03 -34.84
N SER A 539 17.73 -32.54 -35.76
CA SER A 539 16.28 -32.34 -35.80
C SER A 539 15.44 -33.62 -35.68
N ASN A 540 14.16 -33.48 -35.28
CA ASN A 540 13.01 -34.02 -36.03
C ASN A 540 11.68 -33.51 -35.46
N HIS A 541 10.93 -32.79 -36.29
CA HIS A 541 9.47 -32.64 -36.24
C HIS A 541 8.87 -33.56 -37.33
N PRO A 542 7.62 -34.05 -37.18
CA PRO A 542 6.52 -33.31 -37.80
C PRO A 542 5.16 -33.36 -37.07
N ASN A 543 4.50 -32.20 -37.11
CA ASN A 543 3.10 -31.92 -37.49
C ASN A 543 1.93 -32.65 -36.80
N GLY A 544 1.09 -31.82 -36.16
CA GLY A 544 -0.36 -31.97 -36.09
C GLY A 544 -0.98 -30.56 -36.04
N VAL A 545 -1.63 -30.16 -37.13
CA VAL A 545 -2.27 -28.86 -37.34
C VAL A 545 -3.77 -29.08 -37.16
N ASP A 546 -4.41 -28.31 -36.29
CA ASP A 546 -5.85 -28.00 -36.39
C ASP A 546 -6.00 -26.48 -36.30
N ASN A 547 -6.31 -25.90 -37.47
CA ASN A 547 -6.89 -24.56 -37.59
C ASN A 547 -8.34 -24.63 -37.14
N GLU A 548 -8.85 -23.61 -36.44
CA GLU A 548 -9.86 -22.71 -37.03
C GLU A 548 -10.35 -21.60 -36.08
N THR A 549 -10.16 -20.38 -36.57
CA THR A 549 -11.13 -19.27 -36.58
C THR A 549 -11.29 -18.38 -35.33
N GLN A 550 -10.72 -17.17 -35.45
CA GLN A 550 -11.09 -15.95 -34.73
C GLN A 550 -12.59 -15.63 -34.90
N PRO A 551 -13.22 -15.03 -33.89
CA PRO A 551 -13.50 -13.60 -34.02
C PRO A 551 -13.31 -12.79 -32.71
N GLN A 552 -12.67 -11.63 -32.84
CA GLN A 552 -12.82 -10.43 -31.99
C GLN A 552 -14.27 -9.85 -32.14
N PRO A 553 -14.76 -8.85 -31.36
CA PRO A 553 -14.40 -8.36 -30.02
C PRO A 553 -15.61 -8.12 -29.06
N ARG A 554 -15.28 -7.75 -27.80
CA ARG A 554 -16.06 -7.06 -26.73
C ARG A 554 -17.00 -7.89 -25.83
N PRO A 555 -16.95 -7.57 -24.52
CA PRO A 555 -18.06 -6.85 -23.91
C PRO A 555 -17.63 -5.52 -23.30
N ILE A 556 -18.43 -4.50 -23.61
CA ILE A 556 -18.44 -3.17 -22.97
C ILE A 556 -19.06 -3.34 -21.57
N ILE A 557 -18.35 -2.90 -20.54
CA ILE A 557 -18.76 -2.82 -19.11
C ILE A 557 -18.07 -1.56 -18.56
N ASN A 558 -18.63 -0.69 -17.70
CA ASN A 558 -19.97 -0.29 -17.33
C ASN A 558 -19.85 1.18 -16.82
N PRO A 559 -20.95 1.93 -16.74
CA PRO A 559 -20.95 3.33 -16.34
C PRO A 559 -20.76 3.47 -14.82
N LEU A 560 -19.51 3.72 -14.40
CA LEU A 560 -19.26 4.36 -13.11
C LEU A 560 -19.68 5.83 -13.19
N GLN A 561 -20.09 6.33 -12.03
CA GLN A 561 -20.82 7.59 -11.80
C GLN A 561 -20.21 8.77 -12.57
N ALA A 562 -21.04 9.74 -12.93
CA ALA A 562 -20.59 11.01 -13.48
C ALA A 562 -19.57 11.64 -12.50
N GLU A 563 -18.28 11.40 -12.75
CA GLU A 563 -17.17 12.00 -12.04
C GLU A 563 -17.11 13.47 -12.42
N GLU A 564 -17.79 14.30 -11.62
CA GLU A 564 -17.67 15.73 -11.73
C GLU A 564 -16.31 16.14 -11.16
N SER A 565 -15.34 16.37 -12.04
CA SER A 565 -14.09 17.04 -11.69
C SER A 565 -14.35 18.55 -11.52
N ASN A 566 -14.04 19.09 -10.34
CA ASN A 566 -14.15 20.53 -10.09
C ASN A 566 -12.78 21.20 -10.23
N VAL A 567 -12.70 22.27 -11.02
CA VAL A 567 -11.43 22.93 -11.35
C VAL A 567 -11.43 24.38 -10.89
N LYS A 568 -10.35 24.78 -10.21
CA LYS A 568 -10.16 26.15 -9.73
C LYS A 568 -8.81 26.69 -10.17
N LEU A 569 -8.79 27.92 -10.68
CA LEU A 569 -7.55 28.63 -10.96
C LEU A 569 -6.87 29.05 -9.66
N GLY A 570 -5.53 28.99 -9.65
CA GLY A 570 -4.71 29.36 -8.50
C GLY A 570 -4.70 30.86 -8.18
N ARG A 571 -3.73 31.29 -7.37
CA ARG A 571 -3.50 32.73 -7.13
C ARG A 571 -2.90 33.37 -8.39
N GLY A 572 -3.58 34.39 -8.94
CA GLY A 572 -3.12 35.07 -10.15
C GLY A 572 -1.72 35.68 -9.99
N ARG A 573 -0.84 35.43 -10.97
CA ARG A 573 0.56 35.89 -11.01
C ARG A 573 0.63 37.39 -11.25
N HIS A 574 0.07 37.84 -12.36
CA HIS A 574 0.00 39.24 -12.74
C HIS A 574 -1.14 39.47 -13.75
N THR A 575 -1.42 40.73 -14.06
CA THR A 575 -2.36 41.13 -15.12
C THR A 575 -1.55 41.71 -16.27
N SER A 576 -1.91 41.34 -17.50
CA SER A 576 -1.32 41.83 -18.74
C SER A 576 -2.44 42.25 -19.71
N ASP A 577 -2.09 42.74 -20.89
CA ASP A 577 -3.02 42.87 -22.01
C ASP A 577 -2.77 41.77 -23.05
N VAL A 578 -3.73 41.58 -23.97
CA VAL A 578 -3.65 40.49 -24.97
C VAL A 578 -2.42 40.63 -25.87
N ALA A 579 -2.02 41.86 -26.22
CA ALA A 579 -0.87 42.10 -27.10
C ALA A 579 0.45 41.74 -26.40
N LEU A 580 0.63 42.18 -25.16
CA LEU A 580 1.80 41.83 -24.35
C LEU A 580 1.87 40.34 -24.06
N LEU A 581 0.73 39.68 -23.82
CA LEU A 581 0.70 38.22 -23.62
C LEU A 581 1.03 37.44 -24.90
N THR A 582 0.61 37.97 -26.06
CA THR A 582 0.97 37.43 -27.38
C THR A 582 2.49 37.41 -27.55
N ASP A 583 3.16 38.49 -27.17
CA ASP A 583 4.62 38.60 -27.22
C ASP A 583 5.32 37.74 -26.15
N GLU A 584 4.80 37.69 -24.91
CA GLU A 584 5.35 36.85 -23.82
C GLU A 584 5.31 35.36 -24.18
N LEU A 585 4.17 34.89 -24.72
CA LEU A 585 3.99 33.48 -25.10
C LEU A 585 4.54 33.14 -26.48
N LYS A 586 4.92 34.16 -27.28
CA LYS A 586 5.28 34.03 -28.70
C LYS A 586 4.17 33.38 -29.53
N VAL A 587 2.91 33.73 -29.27
CA VAL A 587 1.72 33.21 -29.97
C VAL A 587 1.01 34.35 -30.70
N PRO A 588 1.42 34.71 -31.94
CA PRO A 588 0.90 35.87 -32.68
C PRO A 588 -0.61 35.80 -32.95
N HIS A 589 -1.19 34.61 -32.96
CA HIS A 589 -2.61 34.37 -33.23
C HIS A 589 -3.49 34.29 -31.98
N LEU A 590 -2.94 34.53 -30.78
CA LEU A 590 -3.68 34.47 -29.52
C LEU A 590 -4.98 35.29 -29.52
N PRO A 591 -5.03 36.54 -30.05
CA PRO A 591 -6.29 37.29 -30.11
C PRO A 591 -7.37 36.58 -30.93
N ARG A 592 -6.99 35.90 -32.02
CA ARG A 592 -7.92 35.15 -32.87
C ARG A 592 -8.47 33.93 -32.12
N LEU A 593 -7.64 33.27 -31.31
CA LEU A 593 -8.07 32.13 -30.49
C LEU A 593 -9.05 32.54 -29.40
N ILE A 594 -8.80 33.67 -28.73
CA ILE A 594 -9.73 34.24 -27.73
C ILE A 594 -11.07 34.60 -28.38
N ASN A 595 -11.04 35.25 -29.54
CA ASN A 595 -12.27 35.61 -30.25
C ASN A 595 -13.04 34.33 -30.62
N ARG A 596 -12.38 33.33 -31.22
CA ARG A 596 -13.02 32.05 -31.58
C ARG A 596 -13.66 31.36 -30.37
N PHE A 597 -12.99 31.38 -29.22
CA PHE A 597 -13.55 30.87 -27.97
C PHE A 597 -14.82 31.65 -27.55
N LEU A 598 -14.77 32.99 -27.56
CA LEU A 598 -15.93 33.83 -27.22
C LEU A 598 -17.11 33.61 -28.17
N CYS A 599 -16.88 33.44 -29.47
CA CYS A 599 -17.92 33.05 -30.42
C CYS A 599 -18.64 31.77 -29.96
N GLY A 600 -17.88 30.70 -29.68
CA GLY A 600 -18.46 29.43 -29.24
C GLY A 600 -19.24 29.52 -27.92
N GLN A 601 -18.83 30.39 -27.00
CA GLN A 601 -19.52 30.58 -25.72
C GLN A 601 -20.83 31.39 -25.83
N LEU A 602 -20.93 32.30 -26.81
CA LEU A 602 -22.07 33.21 -26.95
C LEU A 602 -23.17 32.64 -27.86
N ASP A 603 -22.82 31.79 -28.82
CA ASP A 603 -23.76 31.37 -29.87
C ASP A 603 -24.59 30.12 -29.53
N GLY A 604 -24.24 29.34 -28.49
CA GLY A 604 -25.06 28.25 -27.95
C GLY A 604 -25.40 27.07 -28.89
N ASN A 605 -25.22 27.19 -30.20
CA ASN A 605 -25.42 26.17 -31.22
C ASN A 605 -24.13 25.99 -32.03
N GLY A 606 -23.58 24.78 -31.98
CA GLY A 606 -22.25 24.41 -32.47
C GLY A 606 -22.09 24.24 -33.98
N ASP A 607 -22.92 24.88 -34.80
CA ASP A 607 -22.71 24.96 -36.24
C ASP A 607 -22.68 26.43 -36.60
N HIS A 608 -21.72 26.90 -37.40
CA HIS A 608 -21.93 27.94 -38.42
C HIS A 608 -20.61 28.31 -39.13
N GLU A 609 -20.48 27.86 -40.37
CA GLU A 609 -19.87 28.66 -41.44
C GLU A 609 -20.88 29.75 -41.89
N ASP A 610 -21.28 30.67 -41.01
CA ASP A 610 -21.97 31.90 -41.44
C ASP A 610 -20.91 32.99 -41.69
N PRO A 611 -20.66 33.37 -42.96
CA PRO A 611 -19.63 34.36 -43.30
C PRO A 611 -19.96 35.78 -42.82
N ASN A 612 -21.17 36.05 -42.29
CA ASN A 612 -21.53 37.35 -41.71
C ASN A 612 -21.42 37.42 -40.18
N HIS A 613 -21.06 36.32 -39.51
CA HIS A 613 -20.98 36.31 -38.04
C HIS A 613 -19.71 37.01 -37.56
N THR A 614 -19.88 38.20 -36.98
CA THR A 614 -18.75 39.05 -36.56
C THR A 614 -18.31 38.62 -35.17
N CYS A 615 -17.25 37.81 -35.12
CA CYS A 615 -16.73 37.32 -33.85
C CYS A 615 -16.31 38.49 -32.94
N PRO A 616 -16.70 38.50 -31.65
CA PRO A 616 -16.37 39.60 -30.74
C PRO A 616 -14.86 39.75 -30.62
N ARG A 617 -14.37 40.98 -30.82
CA ARG A 617 -12.94 41.30 -30.74
C ARG A 617 -12.58 41.67 -29.31
N TYR A 618 -11.82 40.81 -28.62
CA TYR A 618 -11.28 41.10 -27.30
C TYR A 618 -9.79 41.44 -27.35
N MET A 619 -9.43 42.63 -26.87
CA MET A 619 -8.04 43.10 -26.71
C MET A 619 -7.82 43.67 -25.29
N GLY A 620 -8.63 43.24 -24.32
CA GLY A 620 -8.65 43.77 -22.96
C GLY A 620 -7.57 43.18 -22.04
N ARG A 621 -7.76 43.40 -20.72
CA ARG A 621 -6.86 42.90 -19.68
C ARG A 621 -7.09 41.41 -19.41
N ILE A 622 -6.00 40.65 -19.38
CA ILE A 622 -5.98 39.23 -19.03
C ILE A 622 -5.24 39.04 -17.71
N ARG A 623 -5.76 38.18 -16.85
CA ARG A 623 -5.09 37.74 -15.63
C ARG A 623 -4.44 36.37 -15.87
N ILE A 624 -3.15 36.26 -15.58
CA ILE A 624 -2.38 35.03 -15.85
C ILE A 624 -2.22 34.24 -14.56
N PHE A 625 -2.32 32.91 -14.66
CA PHE A 625 -2.20 31.98 -13.54
C PHE A 625 -1.10 30.96 -13.82
N ASN A 626 -0.35 30.60 -12.78
CA ASN A 626 0.74 29.63 -12.90
C ASN A 626 0.30 28.17 -12.67
N HIS A 627 -0.91 27.98 -12.17
CA HIS A 627 -1.46 26.66 -11.91
C HIS A 627 -2.99 26.69 -11.84
N ALA A 628 -3.58 25.51 -12.03
CA ALA A 628 -4.96 25.20 -11.69
C ALA A 628 -4.97 24.01 -10.72
N THR A 629 -6.04 23.88 -9.95
CA THR A 629 -6.27 22.75 -9.04
C THR A 629 -7.51 22.01 -9.47
N THR A 630 -7.39 20.71 -9.69
CA THR A 630 -8.51 19.81 -9.94
C THR A 630 -8.82 19.03 -8.68
N MET A 631 -10.11 18.80 -8.43
CA MET A 631 -10.64 18.02 -7.32
C MET A 631 -11.53 16.93 -7.89
N PHE A 632 -11.23 15.68 -7.56
CA PHE A 632 -11.94 14.50 -8.04
C PHE A 632 -11.92 13.40 -6.97
N HIS A 633 -12.83 12.44 -7.09
CA HIS A 633 -13.01 11.36 -6.12
C HIS A 633 -12.22 10.11 -6.58
N THR A 634 -11.34 9.60 -5.72
CA THR A 634 -10.42 8.48 -6.00
C THR A 634 -10.33 7.53 -4.81
N PRO A 635 -11.30 6.62 -4.63
CA PRO A 635 -11.38 5.80 -3.43
C PRO A 635 -10.22 4.79 -3.34
N SER A 636 -9.71 4.32 -4.49
CA SER A 636 -8.58 3.38 -4.58
C SER A 636 -7.21 4.03 -4.39
N ASP A 637 -7.11 5.37 -4.38
CA ASP A 637 -5.86 6.09 -4.13
C ASP A 637 -5.81 6.61 -2.68
N PRO A 638 -4.61 6.74 -2.07
CA PRO A 638 -4.45 7.40 -0.79
C PRO A 638 -5.01 8.82 -0.84
N SER A 639 -6.17 9.00 -0.23
CA SER A 639 -6.97 10.23 -0.25
C SER A 639 -7.41 10.57 1.17
N ASN A 640 -8.08 11.71 1.35
CA ASN A 640 -8.64 12.03 2.66
C ASN A 640 -9.76 11.04 3.04
N ASP A 641 -10.27 11.13 4.27
CA ASP A 641 -11.30 10.20 4.80
C ASP A 641 -12.59 10.09 3.96
N GLN A 642 -12.77 10.97 2.96
CA GLN A 642 -13.91 11.00 2.03
C GLN A 642 -13.57 10.56 0.60
N GLY A 643 -12.36 10.06 0.33
CA GLY A 643 -11.98 9.65 -1.02
C GLY A 643 -11.62 10.81 -1.96
N MET A 644 -11.56 12.06 -1.48
CA MET A 644 -11.34 13.24 -2.31
C MET A 644 -9.86 13.56 -2.49
N ARG A 645 -9.45 13.72 -3.75
CA ARG A 645 -8.07 14.04 -4.14
C ARG A 645 -7.98 15.43 -4.76
N HIS A 646 -6.90 16.11 -4.43
CA HIS A 646 -6.54 17.41 -5.00
C HIS A 646 -5.28 17.25 -5.82
N GLU A 647 -5.31 17.69 -7.07
CA GLU A 647 -4.17 17.66 -7.98
C GLU A 647 -3.90 19.06 -8.51
N VAL A 648 -2.62 19.46 -8.54
CA VAL A 648 -2.21 20.76 -9.05
C VAL A 648 -1.62 20.59 -10.44
N ILE A 649 -2.25 21.22 -11.43
CA ILE A 649 -1.78 21.31 -12.82
C ILE A 649 -0.87 22.53 -12.93
N GLN A 650 0.39 22.31 -13.29
CA GLN A 650 1.36 23.38 -13.46
C GLN A 650 1.34 23.98 -14.86
N ALA A 651 1.36 25.31 -14.91
CA ALA A 651 1.50 26.12 -16.10
C ALA A 651 2.48 27.28 -15.82
N THR A 652 3.68 26.94 -15.35
CA THR A 652 4.62 27.90 -14.78
C THR A 652 5.82 28.13 -15.72
N PRO A 653 6.08 29.38 -16.16
CA PRO A 653 7.22 29.68 -17.06
C PRO A 653 8.59 29.57 -16.38
N SER A 654 8.67 29.58 -15.05
CA SER A 654 9.87 29.25 -14.29
C SER A 654 9.51 28.54 -12.99
N TRP A 655 9.74 27.22 -12.95
CA TRP A 655 9.39 26.38 -11.81
C TRP A 655 10.60 26.23 -10.87
N LEU A 656 10.44 26.54 -9.58
CA LEU A 656 11.51 26.50 -8.57
C LEU A 656 12.79 27.26 -8.97
N LYS A 657 12.64 28.43 -9.63
CA LYS A 657 13.74 29.22 -10.23
C LYS A 657 14.51 28.48 -11.33
N GLY A 658 13.97 27.38 -11.83
CA GLY A 658 14.51 26.60 -12.92
C GLY A 658 13.72 26.80 -14.21
N LYS A 659 13.73 25.76 -15.04
CA LYS A 659 13.09 25.71 -16.35
C LYS A 659 11.56 25.77 -16.27
N PRO A 660 10.88 26.09 -17.39
CA PRO A 660 9.42 26.08 -17.45
C PRO A 660 8.85 24.69 -17.14
N ARG A 661 7.63 24.65 -16.59
CA ARG A 661 6.85 23.44 -16.40
C ARG A 661 5.41 23.68 -16.86
N TYR A 662 5.02 22.96 -17.91
CA TYR A 662 3.68 22.97 -18.48
C TYR A 662 3.18 21.54 -18.54
N ASP A 663 2.26 21.21 -17.65
CA ASP A 663 1.73 19.85 -17.49
C ASP A 663 0.74 19.52 -18.62
N CYS A 664 0.60 18.23 -18.91
CA CYS A 664 -0.45 17.71 -19.79
C CYS A 664 -1.71 17.42 -18.98
N ILE A 665 -2.88 17.49 -19.63
CA ILE A 665 -4.19 17.34 -19.00
C ILE A 665 -5.13 16.53 -19.89
N PHE A 666 -6.04 15.80 -19.26
CA PHE A 666 -7.21 15.21 -19.89
C PHE A 666 -8.30 16.27 -19.98
N VAL A 667 -8.89 16.42 -21.16
CA VAL A 667 -10.02 17.31 -21.44
C VAL A 667 -11.17 16.48 -21.94
N ASN A 668 -12.34 16.65 -21.34
CA ASN A 668 -13.55 15.95 -21.75
C ASN A 668 -14.07 16.54 -23.07
N SER A 669 -14.06 15.75 -24.15
CA SER A 669 -14.43 16.19 -25.49
C SER A 669 -15.80 15.69 -25.93
N ASN A 670 -16.24 14.51 -25.49
CA ASN A 670 -17.54 13.95 -25.84
C ASN A 670 -18.16 13.10 -24.72
N ASN A 671 -19.25 13.59 -24.13
CA ASN A 671 -19.97 12.91 -23.05
C ASN A 671 -20.68 11.61 -23.45
N GLU A 672 -20.84 11.33 -24.74
CA GLU A 672 -21.46 10.09 -25.23
C GLU A 672 -20.46 8.93 -25.34
N LEU A 673 -19.16 9.24 -25.36
CA LEU A 673 -18.10 8.24 -25.42
C LEU A 673 -17.64 7.84 -24.02
N HIS A 674 -16.93 6.72 -23.92
CA HIS A 674 -16.40 6.20 -22.66
C HIS A 674 -14.88 6.06 -22.70
N GLY A 675 -14.28 6.04 -21.52
CA GLY A 675 -12.85 5.91 -21.29
C GLY A 675 -12.01 6.91 -22.08
N MET A 676 -10.89 6.46 -22.65
CA MET A 676 -9.99 7.30 -23.43
C MET A 676 -10.61 7.90 -24.69
N CYS A 677 -11.64 7.27 -25.28
CA CYS A 677 -12.32 7.83 -26.46
C CYS A 677 -13.10 9.10 -26.15
N ARG A 678 -13.44 9.35 -24.88
CA ARG A 678 -14.06 10.59 -24.39
C ARG A 678 -13.07 11.73 -24.15
N MET A 679 -11.78 11.42 -24.11
CA MET A 679 -10.75 12.34 -23.63
C MET A 679 -9.88 12.87 -24.78
N GLU A 680 -9.64 14.17 -24.76
CA GLU A 680 -8.55 14.83 -25.49
C GLU A 680 -7.34 15.04 -24.58
N ILE A 681 -6.14 14.90 -25.12
CA ILE A 681 -4.89 15.21 -24.41
C ILE A 681 -4.38 16.56 -24.89
N VAL A 682 -4.11 17.45 -23.95
CA VAL A 682 -3.54 18.77 -24.26
C VAL A 682 -2.50 19.20 -23.24
N ARG A 683 -1.59 20.12 -23.62
CA ARG A 683 -0.60 20.73 -22.72
C ARG A 683 -0.96 22.17 -22.38
N ALA A 684 -0.87 22.52 -21.10
CA ALA A 684 -1.60 23.65 -20.50
C ALA A 684 -0.80 24.95 -20.27
N ILE A 685 -1.42 26.11 -20.55
CA ILE A 685 -1.02 27.47 -20.14
C ILE A 685 -2.25 28.25 -19.61
N CYS A 686 -2.31 28.60 -18.31
CA CYS A 686 -3.54 29.10 -17.65
C CYS A 686 -3.72 30.63 -17.67
N PHE A 687 -4.91 31.13 -18.01
CA PHE A 687 -5.27 32.57 -17.92
C PHE A 687 -6.79 32.81 -17.81
N SER A 688 -7.24 33.92 -17.24
CA SER A 688 -8.66 34.32 -17.23
C SER A 688 -8.84 35.75 -17.73
N PHE A 689 -10.02 36.06 -18.25
CA PHE A 689 -10.33 37.43 -18.68
C PHE A 689 -11.81 37.78 -18.43
N VAL A 690 -12.11 39.08 -18.43
CA VAL A 690 -13.48 39.58 -18.22
C VAL A 690 -14.01 40.15 -19.53
N TYR A 691 -15.17 39.67 -19.96
CA TYR A 691 -15.89 40.16 -21.13
C TYR A 691 -17.37 40.39 -20.79
N LEU A 692 -17.89 41.58 -21.09
CA LEU A 692 -19.27 42.00 -20.78
C LEU A 692 -19.70 41.74 -19.32
N GLY A 693 -18.78 41.91 -18.37
CA GLY A 693 -19.05 41.70 -16.93
C GLY A 693 -18.98 40.24 -16.46
N VAL A 694 -18.79 39.29 -17.37
CA VAL A 694 -18.59 37.86 -17.06
C VAL A 694 -17.10 37.54 -17.04
N THR A 695 -16.66 36.83 -16.00
CA THR A 695 -15.28 36.33 -15.93
C THR A 695 -15.22 34.95 -16.57
N TYR A 696 -14.39 34.80 -17.60
CA TYR A 696 -14.12 33.55 -18.28
C TYR A 696 -12.78 32.98 -17.79
N PRO A 697 -12.79 31.94 -16.94
CA PRO A 697 -11.60 31.17 -16.62
C PRO A 697 -11.23 30.27 -17.80
N CYS A 698 -10.03 30.48 -18.35
CA CYS A 698 -9.60 29.81 -19.57
C CYS A 698 -8.21 29.19 -19.44
N ILE A 699 -7.87 28.41 -20.44
CA ILE A 699 -6.54 27.84 -20.58
C ILE A 699 -6.19 27.78 -22.08
N LEU A 700 -5.01 28.29 -22.43
CA LEU A 700 -4.41 28.12 -23.74
C LEU A 700 -3.76 26.75 -23.74
N VAL A 701 -4.08 25.94 -24.74
CA VAL A 701 -3.64 24.56 -24.78
C VAL A 701 -3.04 24.20 -26.12
N HIS A 702 -1.99 23.36 -26.10
CA HIS A 702 -1.43 22.70 -27.28
C HIS A 702 -1.99 21.28 -27.37
N ARG A 703 -2.62 20.97 -28.51
CA ARG A 703 -3.31 19.69 -28.73
C ARG A 703 -2.37 18.55 -29.06
N PHE A 704 -2.78 17.35 -28.67
CA PHE A 704 -2.17 16.08 -29.06
C PHE A 704 -3.23 15.21 -29.74
N SER A 705 -2.88 14.64 -30.89
CA SER A 705 -3.70 13.66 -31.59
C SER A 705 -3.29 12.23 -31.24
N ARG A 706 -4.28 11.33 -31.21
CA ARG A 706 -4.02 9.88 -31.09
C ARG A 706 -3.29 9.40 -32.35
N ILE A 707 -2.26 8.58 -32.16
CA ILE A 707 -1.48 7.98 -33.25
C ILE A 707 -2.25 6.81 -33.91
N SER A 708 -3.09 6.13 -33.13
CA SER A 708 -3.91 4.98 -33.54
C SER A 708 -5.30 5.04 -32.90
N GLU A 709 -6.27 4.37 -33.51
CA GLU A 709 -7.62 4.14 -32.93
C GLU A 709 -7.64 3.00 -31.90
N GLU A 710 -6.53 2.26 -31.79
CA GLU A 710 -6.34 1.20 -30.80
C GLU A 710 -5.08 1.49 -29.95
N PRO A 711 -5.05 1.03 -28.69
CA PRO A 711 -3.85 1.10 -27.88
C PRO A 711 -2.71 0.26 -28.44
N ASP A 712 -1.51 0.50 -27.94
CA ASP A 712 -0.33 -0.29 -28.26
C ASP A 712 -0.46 -1.75 -27.79
N GLU A 713 -0.16 -2.70 -28.67
CA GLU A 713 -0.38 -4.14 -28.42
C GLU A 713 0.44 -4.68 -27.23
N ASP A 714 1.67 -4.21 -27.04
CA ASP A 714 2.58 -4.72 -26.00
C ASP A 714 2.31 -4.09 -24.62
N THR A 715 2.20 -2.75 -24.59
CA THR A 715 2.08 -1.99 -23.34
C THR A 715 0.65 -1.79 -22.89
N GLY A 716 -0.31 -2.05 -23.78
CA GLY A 716 -1.71 -1.74 -23.61
C GLY A 716 -2.04 -0.26 -23.76
N MET A 717 -1.08 0.67 -23.82
CA MET A 717 -1.34 2.11 -23.65
C MET A 717 -1.71 2.87 -24.93
N TRP A 718 -2.55 3.89 -24.82
CA TRP A 718 -2.79 4.83 -25.93
C TRP A 718 -1.55 5.63 -26.27
N MET A 719 -1.35 5.86 -27.57
CA MET A 719 -0.23 6.63 -28.09
C MET A 719 -0.73 7.95 -28.66
N VAL A 720 -0.07 9.05 -28.31
CA VAL A 720 -0.40 10.41 -28.75
C VAL A 720 0.80 11.16 -29.29
N THR A 721 0.57 12.09 -30.22
CA THR A 721 1.58 12.95 -30.83
C THR A 721 1.16 14.43 -30.74
N PRO A 722 2.06 15.36 -30.41
CA PRO A 722 1.74 16.79 -30.41
C PRO A 722 1.41 17.28 -31.82
N ASP A 723 0.36 18.10 -31.93
CA ASP A 723 -0.13 18.58 -33.22
C ASP A 723 0.62 19.83 -33.70
N PHE A 724 1.00 19.84 -34.97
CA PHE A 724 1.63 20.99 -35.63
C PHE A 724 1.03 21.28 -37.00
N VAL A 725 0.93 22.56 -37.36
CA VAL A 725 0.60 23.03 -38.71
C VAL A 725 1.76 23.91 -39.19
N CYS A 726 2.41 23.50 -40.29
CA CYS A 726 3.57 24.21 -40.85
C CYS A 726 4.71 24.46 -39.84
N GLY A 727 4.84 23.62 -38.81
CA GLY A 727 5.85 23.75 -37.75
C GLY A 727 5.38 24.54 -36.51
N ASP A 728 4.23 25.20 -36.57
CA ASP A 728 3.62 25.89 -35.43
C ASP A 728 2.68 24.96 -34.66
N PRO A 729 2.65 25.00 -33.32
CA PRO A 729 1.77 24.14 -32.51
C PRO A 729 0.29 24.48 -32.77
N ILE A 730 -0.56 23.46 -32.85
CA ILE A 730 -2.02 23.68 -32.90
C ILE A 730 -2.50 24.09 -31.51
N LEU A 731 -2.83 25.37 -31.37
CA LEU A 731 -3.29 25.96 -30.12
C LEU A 731 -4.80 26.20 -30.10
N ALA A 732 -5.41 26.05 -28.93
CA ALA A 732 -6.81 26.38 -28.67
C ALA A 732 -6.97 27.07 -27.30
N VAL A 733 -8.02 27.87 -27.15
CA VAL A 733 -8.46 28.38 -25.85
C VAL A 733 -9.70 27.61 -25.45
N ILE A 734 -9.66 26.95 -24.30
CA ILE A 734 -10.79 26.19 -23.73
C ILE A 734 -11.16 26.75 -22.36
N HIS A 735 -12.39 26.46 -21.92
CA HIS A 735 -12.83 26.77 -20.57
C HIS A 735 -12.22 25.79 -19.58
N VAL A 736 -11.91 26.23 -18.35
CA VAL A 736 -11.31 25.34 -17.34
C VAL A 736 -12.23 24.20 -16.91
N ASP A 737 -13.54 24.35 -17.05
CA ASP A 737 -14.52 23.29 -16.72
C ASP A 737 -14.46 22.10 -17.68
N CYS A 738 -13.78 22.24 -18.83
CA CYS A 738 -13.52 21.12 -19.73
C CYS A 738 -12.39 20.22 -19.20
N ILE A 739 -11.58 20.71 -18.25
CA ILE A 739 -10.45 19.97 -17.69
C ILE A 739 -10.98 18.88 -16.78
N PHE A 740 -10.59 17.64 -17.06
CA PHE A 740 -10.89 16.50 -16.22
C PHE A 740 -9.85 16.37 -15.10
N ARG A 741 -8.57 16.19 -15.46
CA ARG A 741 -7.43 16.11 -14.52
C ARG A 741 -6.07 16.21 -15.23
N ALA A 742 -4.95 16.14 -14.51
CA ALA A 742 -3.64 16.04 -15.14
C ALA A 742 -3.45 14.69 -15.86
N ALA A 743 -2.71 14.71 -16.96
CA ALA A 743 -2.34 13.53 -17.74
C ALA A 743 -0.81 13.34 -17.70
N HIS A 744 -0.37 12.12 -17.40
CA HIS A 744 1.04 11.77 -17.44
C HIS A 744 1.39 11.18 -18.81
N LEU A 745 2.36 11.78 -19.50
CA LEU A 745 2.85 11.32 -20.78
C LEU A 745 4.28 10.80 -20.64
N VAL A 746 4.54 9.59 -21.12
CA VAL A 746 5.87 8.98 -21.13
C VAL A 746 6.35 8.88 -22.58
N PRO A 747 7.58 9.32 -22.93
CA PRO A 747 8.02 9.30 -24.32
C PRO A 747 8.03 7.90 -24.95
N ILE A 748 7.74 7.84 -26.25
CA ILE A 748 8.02 6.65 -27.07
C ILE A 748 9.49 6.72 -27.49
N PHE A 749 10.35 5.97 -26.80
CA PHE A 749 11.80 6.07 -26.95
C PHE A 749 12.33 5.49 -28.28
N GLY A 750 11.71 4.40 -28.76
CA GLY A 750 12.23 3.64 -29.90
C GLY A 750 13.60 3.02 -29.60
N ASN A 751 14.35 2.66 -30.64
CA ASN A 751 15.63 1.95 -30.50
C ASN A 751 16.86 2.89 -30.64
N SER A 752 16.66 4.19 -30.48
CA SER A 752 17.71 5.20 -30.69
C SER A 752 18.22 5.76 -29.37
N TYR A 753 19.54 5.99 -29.30
CA TYR A 753 20.16 6.63 -28.15
C TYR A 753 19.56 8.01 -27.87
N ILE A 754 19.26 8.30 -26.59
CA ILE A 754 18.72 9.58 -26.14
C ILE A 754 19.87 10.54 -25.84
N PRO A 755 19.98 11.68 -26.56
CA PRO A 755 21.02 12.67 -26.30
C PRO A 755 21.03 13.21 -24.85
N ASP A 756 22.22 13.47 -24.32
CA ASP A 756 22.41 13.95 -22.94
C ASP A 756 21.70 15.25 -22.60
N HIS A 757 21.47 16.12 -23.60
CA HIS A 757 20.77 17.40 -23.40
C HIS A 757 19.25 17.25 -23.21
N ILE A 758 18.70 16.07 -23.51
CA ILE A 758 17.30 15.74 -23.22
C ILE A 758 17.20 15.29 -21.77
N MET A 759 16.32 15.97 -21.05
CA MET A 759 16.07 15.83 -19.62
C MET A 759 14.56 15.87 -19.39
N HIS A 760 14.09 15.36 -18.25
CA HIS A 760 12.68 15.35 -17.85
C HIS A 760 11.91 16.67 -18.08
N ASP A 761 12.59 17.82 -17.96
CA ASP A 761 11.98 19.15 -18.12
C ASP A 761 11.67 19.55 -19.57
N ASN A 762 12.34 18.95 -20.56
CA ASN A 762 12.22 19.27 -21.98
C ASN A 762 11.79 18.07 -22.84
N SER A 763 11.55 16.90 -22.25
CA SER A 763 11.13 15.70 -22.98
C SER A 763 9.85 15.90 -23.80
N LEU A 764 8.86 16.62 -23.24
CA LEU A 764 7.61 16.94 -23.94
C LEU A 764 7.83 17.78 -25.21
N ASP A 765 8.97 18.47 -25.32
CA ASP A 765 9.33 19.33 -26.46
C ASP A 765 10.22 18.60 -27.50
N ASN A 766 10.87 17.50 -27.12
CA ASN A 766 11.88 16.83 -27.95
C ASN A 766 11.41 15.50 -28.56
N PHE A 767 10.44 14.82 -27.94
CA PHE A 767 9.89 13.57 -28.47
C PHE A 767 8.66 13.81 -29.36
N LYS A 768 8.51 12.95 -30.38
CA LYS A 768 7.42 13.05 -31.36
C LYS A 768 6.16 12.28 -30.97
N GLY A 769 6.26 11.37 -30.02
CA GLY A 769 5.16 10.51 -29.60
C GLY A 769 5.31 10.11 -28.15
N PHE A 770 4.19 9.88 -27.50
CA PHE A 770 4.10 9.60 -26.07
C PHE A 770 3.04 8.54 -25.80
N TYR A 771 3.31 7.67 -24.83
CA TYR A 771 2.29 6.83 -24.21
C TYR A 771 1.52 7.66 -23.18
N VAL A 772 0.19 7.53 -23.18
CA VAL A 772 -0.67 8.03 -22.12
C VAL A 772 -0.56 7.05 -20.95
N ASN A 773 0.18 7.44 -19.92
CA ASN A 773 0.49 6.56 -18.81
C ASN A 773 -0.65 6.51 -17.79
N TRP A 774 -1.51 5.52 -17.92
CA TRP A 774 -2.59 5.26 -16.99
C TRP A 774 -2.17 4.47 -15.75
N PHE A 775 -0.96 3.90 -15.71
CA PHE A 775 -0.38 3.31 -14.49
C PHE A 775 0.23 4.39 -13.58
N VAL A 776 -0.07 5.66 -13.79
CA VAL A 776 0.43 6.73 -12.92
C VAL A 776 -0.30 6.76 -11.56
N ASP A 777 -1.57 6.35 -11.52
CA ASP A 777 -2.37 6.12 -10.32
C ASP A 777 -3.67 5.35 -10.63
N HIS A 778 -4.42 4.93 -9.60
CA HIS A 778 -5.60 4.07 -9.80
C HIS A 778 -6.71 4.79 -10.53
N HIS A 779 -6.93 6.08 -10.25
CA HIS A 779 -7.96 6.82 -10.98
C HIS A 779 -7.64 6.91 -12.48
N ALA A 780 -6.38 7.13 -12.88
CA ALA A 780 -6.01 7.09 -14.29
C ALA A 780 -6.23 5.70 -14.88
N PHE A 781 -5.88 4.65 -14.15
CA PHE A 781 -6.11 3.27 -14.56
C PHE A 781 -7.62 3.01 -14.80
N ASP A 782 -8.49 3.37 -13.86
CA ASP A 782 -9.91 3.04 -13.89
C ASP A 782 -10.67 3.60 -15.11
N PHE A 783 -10.41 4.85 -15.51
CA PHE A 783 -11.09 5.43 -16.67
C PHE A 783 -10.31 5.27 -17.98
N ALA A 784 -8.97 5.14 -17.92
CA ALA A 784 -8.18 5.17 -19.14
C ALA A 784 -7.83 3.79 -19.70
N SER A 785 -7.76 2.74 -18.86
CA SER A 785 -7.35 1.38 -19.24
C SER A 785 -8.23 0.73 -20.30
#